data_AF-A0AAU5JYP5-F1
#
_entry.id   AF-A0AAU5JYP5-F1
#
_cell.length_a   1.000
_cell.length_b   1.000
_cell.length_c   1.000
_cell.angle_alpha   90.00
_cell.angle_beta   90.00
_cell.angle_gamma   90.00
#
_symmetry.space_group_name_H-M   'P 1'
#
loop_
_entity.id
_entity.type
_entity.pdbx_description
1 polymer ?
#
loop_
_entity_poly.entity_id
_entity_poly.type
_entity_poly.pdbx_seq_one_letter_code
_entity_poly.pdbx_strand_id
1 'polypeptide(L)'
;MPVRLTRRPAASSRRGGSRRRVVTTAVTTVLVGGTFAGLLSVTTAPDSSAASATPPVHTPEEGKVRPVEARAKERAPEAPAAASDGASVVQIVAHPDDDLFFMNPDTSQSIRSGNALTSVYLTSGESDGVNARPRDAAGAAPDKAGYAEARQNGIRAAYAEMATGSRTSPWERVAIPTAGGATAELDTLRAKPHVKLVWLQMREAGATNGDRPESLNGLWHGRISALASQRASGTPVAADFTYTKDQVVATVAGVLERFRPTFVRMQDPTSGKVAGTDRYQDHQDHLYGARFVQAALARYAEIPGHPHVGVQNYLGYPTSVLPHTLDPETADAKLKTLKTYAWMDGVNDCGTVSGCGDLKVAARPAGRGWAQTIRYARGTSTSWVQRDRGGALHAFSVLDGRLATWRKAAGEAAWQGPVLLPGGGLDSGVTSTLLPDGRLAVFGTRTTLGAGPADYRREVVTTEQTTTGGAGDSGSPGSPGGAFGPWRSLGTPERDDVGGTSDISAPAVTLGLDGRATLVLRDSAHRLVAREQGADGRWGPWRALGGADVHGDPVAATDATGRGYVFASTPTTVLAWAAQRPGGPLTGPVRTGLPPTTLALSANAAPGGEGVRLWFRKPASNDLRTADFSGAGLASPMRELAGGVAGFGPVSGSAGGTVGGSVGGPAGSADVGGMLAVRSRTGVLATAPLGRGGTRPTWRLERFLFAGAPDAGTDGVAAIGLNGRLHWTPADR
;
A
#
# COMPACT_ATOMS: atom_id res chain seq x y z
N MET A 1 46.68 -1.23 -51.28
CA MET A 1 46.72 -1.84 -52.63
C MET A 1 46.04 -3.22 -52.60
N PRO A 2 45.64 -3.81 -53.74
CA PRO A 2 44.60 -4.85 -53.82
C PRO A 2 45.14 -6.27 -53.49
N VAL A 3 44.35 -7.36 -53.45
CA VAL A 3 43.88 -8.16 -54.61
C VAL A 3 42.71 -9.11 -54.24
N ARG A 4 41.96 -9.57 -55.25
CA ARG A 4 40.71 -10.35 -55.26
C ARG A 4 40.89 -11.88 -55.39
N LEU A 5 39.87 -12.62 -54.90
CA LEU A 5 39.19 -13.81 -55.48
C LEU A 5 39.93 -15.10 -55.91
N THR A 6 39.41 -16.24 -55.44
CA THR A 6 38.93 -17.42 -56.24
C THR A 6 37.92 -18.20 -55.37
N ARG A 7 36.65 -18.45 -55.75
CA ARG A 7 35.99 -19.32 -56.77
C ARG A 7 35.89 -20.84 -56.44
N ARG A 8 34.63 -21.25 -56.21
CA ARG A 8 33.91 -22.56 -56.32
C ARG A 8 34.34 -23.46 -57.53
N PRO A 9 33.97 -24.79 -57.66
CA PRO A 9 32.58 -25.30 -57.50
C PRO A 9 32.26 -26.81 -57.23
N ALA A 10 30.94 -27.10 -57.10
CA ALA A 10 30.17 -28.30 -57.54
C ALA A 10 30.42 -29.72 -56.91
N ALA A 11 29.53 -30.74 -57.05
CA ALA A 11 28.05 -30.87 -57.08
C ALA A 11 27.64 -32.36 -57.28
N SER A 12 26.49 -32.84 -56.77
CA SER A 12 25.73 -33.99 -57.33
C SER A 12 24.26 -34.02 -56.85
N SER A 13 23.35 -34.74 -57.55
CA SER A 13 21.90 -34.47 -57.58
C SER A 13 20.96 -35.69 -57.72
N ARG A 14 19.62 -35.40 -57.69
CA ARG A 14 18.39 -36.21 -58.04
C ARG A 14 17.80 -37.03 -56.87
N ARG A 15 16.48 -37.34 -56.76
CA ARG A 15 15.21 -37.15 -57.56
C ARG A 15 13.99 -37.31 -56.58
N GLY A 16 12.72 -36.94 -56.82
CA GLY A 16 12.10 -36.08 -57.87
C GLY A 16 10.63 -36.43 -58.25
N GLY A 17 9.61 -35.76 -57.70
CA GLY A 17 8.16 -35.84 -58.08
C GLY A 17 7.29 -34.81 -57.30
N SER A 18 6.81 -33.69 -57.87
CA SER A 18 5.65 -33.48 -58.78
C SER A 18 4.29 -33.87 -58.15
N ARG A 19 3.37 -32.94 -57.82
CA ARG A 19 2.55 -32.17 -58.80
C ARG A 19 1.90 -30.87 -58.23
N ARG A 20 1.97 -29.79 -59.03
CA ARG A 20 1.01 -28.66 -59.23
C ARG A 20 0.26 -28.05 -58.02
N ARG A 21 0.46 -26.73 -57.81
CA ARG A 21 -0.47 -25.68 -58.30
C ARG A 21 0.16 -24.28 -58.39
N VAL A 22 0.00 -23.69 -59.57
CA VAL A 22 -0.10 -22.27 -60.00
C VAL A 22 0.52 -21.15 -59.15
N VAL A 23 1.38 -20.38 -59.83
CA VAL A 23 1.99 -19.07 -59.49
C VAL A 23 1.01 -17.92 -59.71
N THR A 24 1.08 -16.84 -58.92
CA THR A 24 1.13 -15.44 -59.43
C THR A 24 1.83 -14.53 -58.42
N THR A 25 2.65 -13.62 -58.95
CA THR A 25 3.60 -12.73 -58.26
C THR A 25 3.06 -11.29 -58.16
N ALA A 26 3.31 -10.58 -57.05
CA ALA A 26 3.59 -9.13 -57.01
C ALA A 26 4.04 -8.73 -55.59
N VAL A 27 5.31 -8.42 -55.36
CA VAL A 27 5.89 -7.05 -55.32
C VAL A 27 5.36 -6.19 -54.17
N THR A 28 6.21 -6.06 -53.15
CA THR A 28 6.09 -5.12 -52.03
C THR A 28 6.70 -3.76 -52.42
N THR A 29 6.11 -2.63 -52.00
CA THR A 29 6.79 -1.44 -51.40
C THR A 29 5.77 -0.32 -51.06
N VAL A 30 5.43 -0.20 -49.77
CA VAL A 30 5.38 1.02 -48.92
C VAL A 30 4.52 2.25 -49.33
N LEU A 31 3.52 2.63 -48.52
CA LEU A 31 3.51 3.77 -47.55
C LEU A 31 2.11 4.02 -46.91
N VAL A 32 2.07 4.05 -45.56
CA VAL A 32 1.15 4.76 -44.61
C VAL A 32 -0.33 5.03 -44.96
N GLY A 33 -1.22 4.61 -44.05
CA GLY A 33 -2.49 5.32 -43.74
C GLY A 33 -3.68 4.44 -43.32
N GLY A 34 -4.35 4.79 -42.21
CA GLY A 34 -5.78 4.48 -42.00
C GLY A 34 -6.20 3.21 -41.23
N THR A 35 -6.61 3.40 -39.97
CA THR A 35 -7.85 2.87 -39.34
C THR A 35 -8.54 1.58 -39.85
N PHE A 36 -8.58 0.53 -39.01
CA PHE A 36 -9.71 -0.41 -38.80
C PHE A 36 -9.60 -0.90 -37.33
N ALA A 37 -10.62 -0.92 -36.45
CA ALA A 37 -12.02 -1.36 -36.54
C ALA A 37 -12.18 -2.90 -36.65
N GLY A 38 -12.50 -3.53 -35.51
CA GLY A 38 -12.93 -4.93 -35.36
C GLY A 38 -13.54 -5.11 -33.96
N LEU A 39 -14.86 -5.08 -33.84
CA LEU A 39 -15.82 -6.19 -34.02
C LEU A 39 -16.00 -7.03 -32.75
N LEU A 40 -17.11 -6.78 -32.05
CA LEU A 40 -17.62 -7.65 -31.00
C LEU A 40 -18.18 -8.94 -31.60
N SER A 41 -17.99 -10.05 -30.90
CA SER A 41 -18.89 -11.21 -31.01
C SER A 41 -19.80 -11.22 -29.79
N VAL A 42 -21.10 -11.01 -30.01
CA VAL A 42 -22.14 -11.11 -28.99
C VAL A 42 -22.76 -12.50 -29.09
N THR A 43 -22.76 -13.25 -27.99
CA THR A 43 -23.65 -14.42 -27.84
C THR A 43 -24.87 -14.01 -27.03
N THR A 44 -26.05 -14.31 -27.59
CA THR A 44 -27.35 -13.83 -27.14
C THR A 44 -27.88 -14.59 -25.92
N ALA A 45 -28.64 -13.88 -25.08
CA ALA A 45 -29.68 -14.42 -24.21
C ALA A 45 -30.93 -13.51 -24.33
N PRO A 46 -32.15 -14.05 -24.24
CA PRO A 46 -33.29 -13.52 -25.00
C PRO A 46 -34.11 -12.41 -24.33
N ASP A 47 -34.94 -11.79 -25.16
CA ASP A 47 -35.81 -10.66 -24.87
C ASP A 47 -36.87 -10.91 -23.77
N SER A 48 -37.27 -9.81 -23.13
CA SER A 48 -38.65 -9.63 -22.65
C SER A 48 -39.00 -8.14 -22.66
N SER A 49 -39.88 -7.77 -23.59
CA SER A 49 -40.33 -6.40 -23.84
C SER A 49 -41.66 -6.08 -23.16
N ALA A 50 -41.75 -4.93 -22.48
CA ALA A 50 -42.98 -4.14 -22.28
C ALA A 50 -42.53 -2.77 -21.70
N ALA A 51 -42.68 -1.64 -22.41
CA ALA A 51 -43.92 -0.94 -22.75
C ALA A 51 -44.53 -0.20 -21.54
N SER A 52 -44.61 1.13 -21.67
CA SER A 52 -45.10 2.05 -20.65
C SER A 52 -46.60 1.88 -20.35
N ALA A 53 -46.98 1.88 -19.08
CA ALA A 53 -48.37 2.04 -18.66
C ALA A 53 -48.46 2.86 -17.36
N THR A 54 -49.34 3.85 -17.35
CA THR A 54 -49.64 4.72 -16.20
C THR A 54 -50.44 3.92 -15.14
N PRO A 55 -50.16 4.06 -13.83
CA PRO A 55 -50.90 3.32 -12.81
C PRO A 55 -52.32 3.90 -12.60
N PRO A 56 -53.36 3.07 -12.45
CA PRO A 56 -54.68 3.51 -11.98
C PRO A 56 -54.69 3.64 -10.45
N VAL A 57 -55.53 4.55 -9.95
CA VAL A 57 -55.80 4.72 -8.52
C VAL A 57 -56.91 3.76 -8.10
N HIS A 58 -56.65 2.90 -7.11
CA HIS A 58 -57.70 2.20 -6.36
C HIS A 58 -57.38 2.15 -4.86
N THR A 59 -58.44 2.32 -4.06
CA THR A 59 -58.47 2.31 -2.59
C THR A 59 -58.36 0.89 -2.00
N PRO A 60 -57.98 0.75 -0.71
CA PRO A 60 -57.55 -0.54 -0.15
C PRO A 60 -58.69 -1.45 0.29
N GLU A 61 -58.49 -2.77 0.16
CA GLU A 61 -59.21 -3.82 0.90
C GLU A 61 -58.29 -4.48 1.94
N GLU A 62 -58.85 -4.85 3.09
CA GLU A 62 -58.12 -5.46 4.21
C GLU A 62 -57.84 -6.96 3.98
N GLY A 63 -56.56 -7.34 3.92
CA GLY A 63 -56.12 -8.73 3.74
C GLY A 63 -55.01 -9.14 4.70
N LYS A 64 -55.33 -9.99 5.68
CA LYS A 64 -54.46 -10.49 6.76
C LYS A 64 -53.01 -10.82 6.33
N VAL A 65 -52.05 -10.03 6.81
CA VAL A 65 -50.61 -10.32 6.68
C VAL A 65 -50.16 -11.25 7.81
N ARG A 66 -49.58 -12.42 7.47
CA ARG A 66 -48.82 -13.24 8.42
C ARG A 66 -47.46 -12.57 8.68
N PRO A 67 -46.94 -12.50 9.91
CA PRO A 67 -45.64 -11.89 10.16
C PRO A 67 -44.55 -12.71 9.49
N VAL A 68 -43.92 -12.15 8.45
CA VAL A 68 -42.58 -12.57 8.06
C VAL A 68 -41.63 -11.84 9.00
N GLU A 69 -41.00 -12.57 9.91
CA GLU A 69 -39.94 -12.01 10.76
C GLU A 69 -38.74 -11.62 9.87
N ALA A 70 -38.76 -10.37 9.41
CA ALA A 70 -37.60 -9.74 8.82
C ALA A 70 -36.52 -9.65 9.92
N ARG A 71 -35.66 -10.67 9.99
CA ARG A 71 -34.53 -10.73 10.92
C ARG A 71 -33.60 -9.56 10.60
N ALA A 72 -33.82 -8.44 11.28
CA ALA A 72 -33.05 -7.23 11.08
C ALA A 72 -31.56 -7.55 11.23
N LYS A 73 -30.77 -7.29 10.18
CA LYS A 73 -29.33 -7.25 10.33
C LYS A 73 -29.03 -6.07 11.26
N GLU A 74 -28.78 -6.38 12.52
CA GLU A 74 -28.19 -5.44 13.48
C GLU A 74 -27.02 -4.72 12.79
N ARG A 75 -27.20 -3.42 12.52
CA ARG A 75 -26.15 -2.61 11.93
C ARG A 75 -24.99 -2.63 12.92
N ALA A 76 -23.81 -3.06 12.47
CA ALA A 76 -22.62 -3.04 13.30
C ALA A 76 -22.42 -1.61 13.85
N PRO A 77 -22.01 -1.45 15.12
CA PRO A 77 -21.89 -0.13 15.73
C PRO A 77 -21.03 0.78 14.87
N GLU A 78 -21.60 1.93 14.49
CA GLU A 78 -20.90 2.87 13.62
C GLU A 78 -19.72 3.46 14.40
N ALA A 79 -18.52 3.28 13.86
CA ALA A 79 -17.30 3.65 14.55
C ALA A 79 -17.25 5.17 14.77
N PRO A 80 -16.79 5.65 15.93
CA PRO A 80 -16.62 7.08 16.14
C PRO A 80 -15.59 7.63 15.15
N ALA A 81 -15.71 8.93 14.84
CA ALA A 81 -14.62 9.66 14.24
C ALA A 81 -13.43 9.71 15.22
N ALA A 82 -12.21 9.60 14.67
CA ALA A 82 -11.01 9.89 15.43
C ALA A 82 -11.06 11.32 15.98
N ALA A 83 -10.48 11.54 17.15
CA ALA A 83 -10.19 12.88 17.65
C ALA A 83 -8.84 13.35 17.09
N SER A 84 -8.60 14.66 17.12
CA SER A 84 -7.26 15.17 16.83
C SER A 84 -6.31 14.79 17.97
N ASP A 85 -5.18 14.21 17.61
CA ASP A 85 -4.16 13.64 18.50
C ASP A 85 -2.78 14.32 18.32
N GLY A 86 -2.78 15.48 17.65
CA GLY A 86 -1.59 16.24 17.32
C GLY A 86 -0.83 15.76 16.08
N ALA A 87 -1.34 14.78 15.33
CA ALA A 87 -0.71 14.38 14.08
C ALA A 87 -0.75 15.49 13.01
N SER A 88 0.33 15.58 12.25
CA SER A 88 0.42 16.38 11.02
C SER A 88 0.71 15.45 9.85
N VAL A 89 -0.22 15.38 8.90
CA VAL A 89 -0.15 14.51 7.73
C VAL A 89 0.17 15.35 6.50
N VAL A 90 1.27 15.02 5.82
CA VAL A 90 1.56 15.53 4.48
C VAL A 90 1.38 14.39 3.49
N GLN A 91 0.61 14.57 2.43
CA GLN A 91 0.45 13.56 1.38
C GLN A 91 0.89 14.12 0.04
N ILE A 92 1.78 13.40 -0.64
CA ILE A 92 2.48 13.89 -1.82
C ILE A 92 2.20 12.94 -2.99
N VAL A 93 1.63 13.49 -4.06
CA VAL A 93 1.19 12.73 -5.23
C VAL A 93 1.57 13.43 -6.52
N ALA A 94 1.65 12.67 -7.61
CA ALA A 94 2.01 13.19 -8.92
C ALA A 94 0.94 14.13 -9.50
N HIS A 95 -0.34 13.74 -9.47
CA HIS A 95 -1.41 14.45 -10.18
C HIS A 95 -2.61 14.83 -9.28
N PRO A 96 -3.39 15.87 -9.66
CA PRO A 96 -4.62 16.26 -8.97
C PRO A 96 -5.77 15.25 -9.13
N ASP A 97 -5.73 14.13 -8.41
CA ASP A 97 -6.80 13.12 -8.19
C ASP A 97 -6.26 11.84 -7.53
N ASP A 98 -4.96 11.60 -7.64
CA ASP A 98 -4.25 10.43 -7.11
C ASP A 98 -4.54 10.17 -5.62
N ASP A 99 -4.68 11.21 -4.80
CA ASP A 99 -5.05 11.09 -3.38
C ASP A 99 -6.52 10.68 -3.17
N LEU A 100 -7.41 11.09 -4.08
CA LEU A 100 -8.81 10.68 -4.09
C LEU A 100 -8.97 9.24 -4.59
N PHE A 101 -8.19 8.82 -5.58
CA PHE A 101 -8.24 7.47 -6.16
C PHE A 101 -7.46 6.41 -5.37
N PHE A 102 -6.29 6.73 -4.82
CA PHE A 102 -5.39 5.72 -4.25
C PHE A 102 -5.20 5.82 -2.73
N MET A 103 -5.35 7.01 -2.14
CA MET A 103 -5.19 7.22 -0.68
C MET A 103 -6.52 7.28 0.09
N ASN A 104 -7.63 7.69 -0.54
CA ASN A 104 -8.95 7.68 0.11
C ASN A 104 -9.43 6.22 0.34
N PRO A 105 -9.97 5.83 1.51
CA PRO A 105 -10.55 6.67 2.57
C PRO A 105 -9.60 7.38 3.56
N ASP A 106 -8.29 7.08 3.63
CA ASP A 106 -7.39 7.67 4.65
C ASP A 106 -7.36 9.20 4.58
N THR A 107 -7.42 9.77 3.38
CA THR A 107 -7.61 11.21 3.12
C THR A 107 -8.83 11.75 3.87
N SER A 108 -10.02 11.21 3.60
CA SER A 108 -11.26 11.65 4.24
C SER A 108 -11.29 11.40 5.76
N GLN A 109 -10.65 10.33 6.24
CA GLN A 109 -10.51 10.05 7.68
C GLN A 109 -9.65 11.11 8.37
N SER A 110 -8.56 11.53 7.74
CA SER A 110 -7.67 12.59 8.24
C SER A 110 -8.43 13.91 8.35
N ILE A 111 -9.17 14.30 7.30
CA ILE A 111 -10.04 15.49 7.28
C ILE A 111 -11.07 15.45 8.42
N ARG A 112 -11.75 14.32 8.63
CA ARG A 112 -12.75 14.17 9.70
C ARG A 112 -12.16 14.18 11.11
N SER A 113 -10.89 13.79 11.28
CA SER A 113 -10.23 13.77 12.60
C SER A 113 -9.89 15.16 13.15
N GLY A 114 -9.82 16.18 12.29
CA GLY A 114 -9.35 17.52 12.65
C GLY A 114 -7.83 17.66 12.79
N ASN A 115 -7.06 16.58 12.57
CA ASN A 115 -5.61 16.65 12.42
C ASN A 115 -5.20 17.47 11.19
N ALA A 116 -3.99 18.02 11.21
CA ALA A 116 -3.48 18.77 10.06
C ALA A 116 -3.29 17.85 8.86
N LEU A 117 -3.79 18.27 7.70
CA LEU A 117 -3.65 17.59 6.42
C LEU A 117 -3.21 18.58 5.36
N THR A 118 -2.03 18.34 4.76
CA THR A 118 -1.56 19.08 3.59
C THR A 118 -1.38 18.12 2.42
N SER A 119 -2.13 18.33 1.34
CA SER A 119 -1.97 17.60 0.08
C SER A 119 -1.05 18.36 -0.86
N VAL A 120 -0.06 17.69 -1.42
CA VAL A 120 0.98 18.28 -2.26
C VAL A 120 0.96 17.58 -3.62
N TYR A 121 0.73 18.37 -4.66
CA TYR A 121 0.65 17.91 -6.03
C TYR A 121 1.92 18.33 -6.76
N LEU A 122 2.71 17.34 -7.21
CA LEU A 122 3.99 17.59 -7.88
C LEU A 122 3.75 18.24 -9.24
N THR A 123 2.91 17.63 -10.07
CA THR A 123 2.58 18.12 -11.41
C THR A 123 1.23 18.84 -11.42
N SER A 124 1.00 19.63 -12.46
CA SER A 124 -0.31 20.27 -12.71
C SER A 124 -1.36 19.33 -13.30
N GLY A 125 -0.99 18.10 -13.66
CA GLY A 125 -1.90 17.11 -14.23
C GLY A 125 -2.53 17.55 -15.55
N GLU A 126 -1.83 18.35 -16.35
CA GLU A 126 -2.42 19.00 -17.52
C GLU A 126 -2.60 18.07 -18.73
N SER A 127 -1.97 16.89 -18.71
CA SER A 127 -2.07 15.86 -19.75
C SER A 127 -1.91 16.42 -21.18
N ASP A 128 -2.92 16.20 -22.03
CA ASP A 128 -3.05 16.76 -23.40
C ASP A 128 -3.72 18.15 -23.46
N GLY A 129 -4.20 18.71 -22.34
CA GLY A 129 -4.92 19.98 -22.27
C GLY A 129 -6.44 19.95 -22.59
N VAL A 130 -7.04 18.80 -22.90
CA VAL A 130 -8.44 18.71 -23.34
C VAL A 130 -9.39 18.43 -22.16
N ASN A 131 -9.92 19.48 -21.51
CA ASN A 131 -10.95 19.31 -20.48
C ASN A 131 -12.36 19.11 -21.08
N ALA A 132 -12.66 17.91 -21.56
CA ALA A 132 -13.96 17.59 -22.15
C ALA A 132 -14.44 16.18 -21.80
N ARG A 133 -15.77 15.99 -21.83
CA ARG A 133 -16.37 14.66 -21.73
C ARG A 133 -15.98 13.86 -22.99
N PRO A 134 -15.76 12.53 -22.93
CA PRO A 134 -15.22 11.76 -24.05
C PRO A 134 -15.97 11.86 -25.38
N ARG A 135 -17.30 12.05 -25.34
CA ARG A 135 -18.13 12.28 -26.54
C ARG A 135 -17.93 13.65 -27.20
N ASP A 136 -17.49 14.63 -26.42
CA ASP A 136 -17.33 16.04 -26.81
C ASP A 136 -15.85 16.38 -27.10
N ALA A 137 -14.92 15.51 -26.68
CA ALA A 137 -13.47 15.73 -26.73
C ALA A 137 -12.88 15.98 -28.13
N ALA A 138 -13.47 15.41 -29.18
CA ALA A 138 -13.01 15.61 -30.56
C ALA A 138 -13.22 17.06 -31.07
N GLY A 139 -14.12 17.83 -30.44
CA GLY A 139 -14.37 19.24 -30.76
C GLY A 139 -13.74 20.24 -29.80
N ALA A 140 -13.02 19.78 -28.77
CA ALA A 140 -12.43 20.64 -27.75
C ALA A 140 -10.96 20.96 -28.07
N ALA A 141 -10.61 22.25 -28.03
CA ALA A 141 -9.23 22.69 -28.21
C ALA A 141 -8.38 22.38 -26.96
N PRO A 142 -7.11 21.97 -27.11
CA PRO A 142 -6.17 21.85 -26.00
C PRO A 142 -5.89 23.18 -25.30
N ASP A 143 -6.20 23.26 -24.00
CA ASP A 143 -5.74 24.30 -23.08
C ASP A 143 -5.18 23.65 -21.81
N LYS A 144 -3.85 23.54 -21.77
CA LYS A 144 -3.11 22.98 -20.62
C LYS A 144 -3.27 23.80 -19.33
N ALA A 145 -3.34 25.13 -19.44
CA ALA A 145 -3.46 25.99 -18.26
C ALA A 145 -4.88 25.97 -17.69
N GLY A 146 -5.89 26.00 -18.57
CA GLY A 146 -7.29 25.84 -18.18
C GLY A 146 -7.60 24.44 -17.65
N TYR A 147 -7.11 23.36 -18.27
CA TYR A 147 -7.36 22.02 -17.73
C TYR A 147 -6.71 21.84 -16.35
N ALA A 148 -5.49 22.35 -16.13
CA ALA A 148 -4.88 22.36 -14.80
C ALA A 148 -5.73 23.11 -13.76
N GLU A 149 -6.20 24.33 -14.05
CA GLU A 149 -7.10 25.08 -13.14
C GLU A 149 -8.40 24.32 -12.88
N ALA A 150 -8.98 23.67 -13.89
CA ALA A 150 -10.20 22.88 -13.74
C ALA A 150 -10.01 21.68 -12.79
N ARG A 151 -8.90 20.95 -12.91
CA ARG A 151 -8.55 19.86 -11.99
C ARG A 151 -8.34 20.38 -10.56
N GLN A 152 -7.64 21.50 -10.40
CA GLN A 152 -7.47 22.15 -9.09
C GLN A 152 -8.82 22.60 -8.48
N ASN A 153 -9.73 23.16 -9.28
CA ASN A 153 -11.10 23.48 -8.86
C ASN A 153 -11.83 22.22 -8.36
N GLY A 154 -11.73 21.10 -9.09
CA GLY A 154 -12.32 19.82 -8.72
C GLY A 154 -11.79 19.28 -7.39
N ILE A 155 -10.48 19.39 -7.13
CA ILE A 155 -9.88 19.00 -5.84
C ILE A 155 -10.35 19.93 -4.72
N ARG A 156 -10.30 21.26 -4.93
CA ARG A 156 -10.81 22.24 -3.96
C ARG A 156 -12.27 21.96 -3.58
N ALA A 157 -13.11 21.61 -4.56
CA ALA A 157 -14.50 21.21 -4.38
C ALA A 157 -14.64 19.88 -3.60
N ALA A 158 -13.89 18.85 -3.98
CA ALA A 158 -13.89 17.54 -3.33
C ALA A 158 -13.45 17.61 -1.85
N TYR A 159 -12.41 18.39 -1.55
CA TYR A 159 -11.91 18.60 -0.19
C TYR A 159 -12.88 19.42 0.66
N ALA A 160 -13.44 20.50 0.10
CA ALA A 160 -14.48 21.28 0.74
C ALA A 160 -15.69 20.40 1.09
N GLU A 161 -16.16 19.56 0.18
CA GLU A 161 -17.24 18.60 0.44
C GLU A 161 -16.90 17.64 1.59
N MET A 162 -15.72 17.01 1.57
CA MET A 162 -15.29 16.08 2.63
C MET A 162 -15.15 16.76 4.00
N ALA A 163 -14.79 18.05 4.03
CA ALA A 163 -14.45 18.78 5.25
C ALA A 163 -15.62 19.57 5.88
N THR A 164 -16.61 19.96 5.08
CA THR A 164 -17.72 20.82 5.53
C THR A 164 -19.10 20.34 5.08
N GLY A 165 -19.18 19.35 4.20
CA GLY A 165 -20.42 18.96 3.51
C GLY A 165 -20.79 19.85 2.33
N SER A 166 -20.12 21.00 2.13
CA SER A 166 -20.35 21.92 1.03
C SER A 166 -19.11 22.09 0.15
N ARG A 167 -19.22 21.67 -1.11
CA ARG A 167 -18.13 21.79 -2.11
C ARG A 167 -17.75 23.24 -2.45
N THR A 168 -18.62 24.21 -2.18
CA THR A 168 -18.38 25.64 -2.45
C THR A 168 -17.72 26.39 -1.29
N SER A 169 -17.30 25.67 -0.24
CA SER A 169 -16.64 26.30 0.92
C SER A 169 -15.35 27.01 0.48
N PRO A 170 -15.17 28.30 0.80
CA PRO A 170 -14.15 29.13 0.16
C PRO A 170 -12.74 28.80 0.64
N TRP A 171 -11.80 28.93 -0.30
CA TRP A 171 -10.37 28.80 -0.05
C TRP A 171 -9.69 30.17 -0.03
N GLU A 172 -8.54 30.23 0.62
CA GLU A 172 -7.56 31.31 0.50
C GLU A 172 -6.40 30.79 -0.33
N ARG A 173 -6.19 31.34 -1.53
CA ARG A 173 -5.14 30.96 -2.48
C ARG A 173 -4.01 31.99 -2.41
N VAL A 174 -2.77 31.57 -2.16
CA VAL A 174 -1.60 32.46 -2.13
C VAL A 174 -0.40 31.83 -2.81
N ALA A 175 0.46 32.65 -3.42
CA ALA A 175 1.77 32.21 -3.89
C ALA A 175 2.76 32.15 -2.70
N ILE A 176 3.56 31.08 -2.61
CA ILE A 176 4.62 30.91 -1.61
C ILE A 176 5.95 30.55 -2.28
N PRO A 177 7.09 31.06 -1.79
CA PRO A 177 8.40 30.61 -2.26
C PRO A 177 8.69 29.18 -1.80
N THR A 178 9.44 28.42 -2.60
CA THR A 178 9.94 27.09 -2.23
C THR A 178 11.43 27.12 -1.90
N ALA A 179 11.90 26.18 -1.08
CA ALA A 179 13.33 26.03 -0.77
C ALA A 179 14.19 25.59 -1.99
N GLY A 180 13.56 25.21 -3.12
CA GLY A 180 14.24 25.02 -4.40
C GLY A 180 14.38 26.29 -5.24
N GLY A 181 13.93 27.44 -4.76
CA GLY A 181 13.97 28.72 -5.49
C GLY A 181 12.84 28.88 -6.52
N ALA A 182 11.81 28.04 -6.48
CA ALA A 182 10.60 28.14 -7.29
C ALA A 182 9.46 28.81 -6.49
N THR A 183 8.27 28.90 -7.09
CA THR A 183 7.05 29.36 -6.42
C THR A 183 5.97 28.30 -6.50
N ALA A 184 5.33 27.98 -5.37
CA ALA A 184 4.17 27.10 -5.30
C ALA A 184 2.91 27.91 -5.00
N GLU A 185 1.75 27.37 -5.34
CA GLU A 185 0.47 27.88 -4.85
C GLU A 185 0.07 27.10 -3.60
N LEU A 186 -0.41 27.81 -2.56
CA LEU A 186 -0.91 27.26 -1.31
C LEU A 186 -2.38 27.67 -1.14
N ASP A 187 -3.26 26.67 -1.07
CA ASP A 187 -4.67 26.86 -0.77
C ASP A 187 -4.94 26.45 0.69
N THR A 188 -5.58 27.33 1.46
CA THR A 188 -6.07 27.03 2.83
C THR A 188 -7.59 27.11 2.87
N LEU A 189 -8.25 26.04 3.32
CA LEU A 189 -9.72 25.99 3.43
C LEU A 189 -10.17 26.90 4.58
N ARG A 190 -10.87 28.00 4.31
CA ARG A 190 -11.19 29.03 5.31
C ARG A 190 -12.00 28.47 6.49
N ALA A 191 -12.93 27.55 6.22
CA ALA A 191 -13.76 26.91 7.25
C ALA A 191 -13.02 25.84 8.08
N LYS A 192 -11.88 25.32 7.60
CA LYS A 192 -11.06 24.28 8.25
C LYS A 192 -9.56 24.53 7.94
N PRO A 193 -8.92 25.55 8.55
CA PRO A 193 -7.58 25.99 8.12
C PRO A 193 -6.43 24.98 8.29
N HIS A 194 -6.68 23.87 8.99
CA HIS A 194 -5.78 22.71 9.10
C HIS A 194 -5.80 21.81 7.85
N VAL A 195 -6.74 22.01 6.93
CA VAL A 195 -6.79 21.37 5.61
C VAL A 195 -6.19 22.32 4.57
N LYS A 196 -5.15 21.86 3.87
CA LYS A 196 -4.36 22.66 2.93
C LYS A 196 -4.04 21.88 1.66
N LEU A 197 -3.89 22.58 0.54
CA LEU A 197 -3.42 22.04 -0.74
C LEU A 197 -2.20 22.85 -1.19
N VAL A 198 -1.22 22.19 -1.82
CA VAL A 198 0.00 22.81 -2.34
C VAL A 198 0.24 22.33 -3.76
N TRP A 199 0.37 23.27 -4.69
CA TRP A 199 0.58 23.01 -6.11
C TRP A 199 2.01 23.42 -6.48
N LEU A 200 2.88 22.44 -6.77
CA LEU A 200 4.27 22.71 -7.18
C LEU A 200 4.39 23.03 -8.69
N GLN A 201 3.32 22.77 -9.44
CA GLN A 201 3.13 23.17 -10.83
C GLN A 201 4.20 22.67 -11.80
N MET A 202 4.74 21.46 -11.58
CA MET A 202 5.64 20.81 -12.56
C MET A 202 4.85 20.35 -13.78
N ARG A 203 5.50 20.30 -14.94
CA ARG A 203 4.94 19.69 -16.15
C ARG A 203 4.72 18.17 -15.97
N GLU A 204 3.53 17.69 -16.34
CA GLU A 204 3.24 16.25 -16.47
C GLU A 204 3.91 15.65 -17.71
N ALA A 205 4.31 14.36 -17.67
CA ALA A 205 4.77 13.63 -18.84
C ALA A 205 3.74 13.60 -19.99
N GLY A 206 2.44 13.66 -19.67
CA GLY A 206 1.36 13.54 -20.65
C GLY A 206 1.25 12.14 -21.28
N ALA A 207 1.79 11.11 -20.61
CA ALA A 207 1.71 9.70 -21.01
C ALA A 207 2.12 8.78 -19.85
N THR A 208 1.36 7.69 -19.64
CA THR A 208 1.63 6.70 -18.57
C THR A 208 2.98 6.01 -18.70
N ASN A 209 3.34 5.61 -19.93
CA ASN A 209 4.47 4.73 -20.24
C ASN A 209 5.20 5.12 -21.54
N GLY A 210 4.84 6.26 -22.15
CA GLY A 210 5.50 6.73 -23.36
C GLY A 210 6.83 7.40 -23.03
N ASP A 211 7.81 7.32 -23.94
CA ASP A 211 9.04 8.07 -23.74
C ASP A 211 8.78 9.58 -23.82
N ARG A 212 9.00 10.26 -22.69
CA ARG A 212 8.75 11.68 -22.47
C ARG A 212 9.91 12.25 -21.64
N PRO A 213 10.97 12.78 -22.28
CA PRO A 213 12.09 13.39 -21.56
C PRO A 213 11.68 14.60 -20.70
N GLU A 214 10.70 15.38 -21.16
CA GLU A 214 10.05 16.46 -20.40
C GLU A 214 9.09 15.89 -19.34
N SER A 215 9.64 15.29 -18.28
CA SER A 215 8.88 14.66 -17.18
C SER A 215 9.73 14.46 -15.91
N LEU A 216 9.09 14.02 -14.82
CA LEU A 216 9.81 13.58 -13.62
C LEU A 216 10.72 12.37 -13.90
N ASN A 217 10.33 11.48 -14.81
CA ASN A 217 11.17 10.36 -15.27
C ASN A 217 12.45 10.86 -15.98
N GLY A 218 12.30 11.80 -16.92
CA GLY A 218 13.45 12.36 -17.62
C GLY A 218 14.39 13.14 -16.70
N LEU A 219 13.83 13.94 -15.78
CA LEU A 219 14.60 14.70 -14.79
C LEU A 219 15.32 13.78 -13.78
N TRP A 220 14.66 12.72 -13.29
CA TRP A 220 15.27 11.74 -12.38
C TRP A 220 16.54 11.13 -12.96
N HIS A 221 16.50 10.79 -14.25
CA HIS A 221 17.58 10.18 -15.01
C HIS A 221 18.61 11.16 -15.59
N GLY A 222 18.41 12.48 -15.44
CA GLY A 222 19.28 13.50 -16.06
C GLY A 222 19.19 13.56 -17.58
N ARG A 223 18.09 13.09 -18.18
CA ARG A 223 17.82 13.19 -19.64
C ARG A 223 17.43 14.61 -20.05
N ILE A 224 16.98 15.40 -19.08
CA ILE A 224 16.84 16.85 -19.13
C ILE A 224 17.56 17.43 -17.90
N SER A 225 18.12 18.64 -18.03
CA SER A 225 18.79 19.32 -16.91
C SER A 225 17.80 20.03 -15.97
N ALA A 226 16.68 20.51 -16.50
CA ALA A 226 15.61 21.14 -15.74
C ALA A 226 14.24 20.90 -16.39
N LEU A 227 13.20 20.74 -15.56
CA LEU A 227 11.81 20.55 -15.96
C LEU A 227 11.04 21.88 -15.80
N ALA A 228 10.34 22.31 -16.84
CA ALA A 228 9.55 23.55 -16.82
C ALA A 228 8.28 23.46 -15.94
N SER A 229 7.84 24.60 -15.44
CA SER A 229 6.51 24.74 -14.85
C SER A 229 5.40 24.58 -15.90
N GLN A 230 4.24 24.11 -15.45
CA GLN A 230 2.97 24.25 -16.14
C GLN A 230 2.01 24.97 -15.22
N ARG A 231 1.82 26.27 -15.42
CA ARG A 231 0.89 27.05 -14.59
C ARG A 231 -0.57 26.75 -14.92
N ALA A 232 -1.41 26.78 -13.88
CA ALA A 232 -2.86 26.82 -14.01
C ALA A 232 -3.32 28.25 -14.37
N SER A 233 -4.42 28.39 -15.12
CA SER A 233 -4.90 29.69 -15.61
C SER A 233 -5.29 30.69 -14.52
N GLY A 234 -5.70 30.21 -13.34
CA GLY A 234 -6.11 31.05 -12.19
C GLY A 234 -5.09 31.10 -11.05
N THR A 235 -3.87 30.58 -11.23
CA THR A 235 -2.86 30.54 -10.15
C THR A 235 -2.41 31.94 -9.71
N PRO A 236 -2.23 32.22 -8.41
CA PRO A 236 -1.63 33.47 -7.93
C PRO A 236 -0.13 33.56 -8.19
N VAL A 237 0.50 32.50 -8.71
CA VAL A 237 1.93 32.50 -9.09
C VAL A 237 2.12 33.30 -10.38
N ALA A 238 2.93 34.35 -10.33
CA ALA A 238 2.98 35.37 -11.38
C ALA A 238 3.82 35.02 -12.62
N ALA A 239 4.88 34.23 -12.47
CA ALA A 239 5.86 33.92 -13.51
C ALA A 239 6.12 32.42 -13.64
N ASP A 240 6.61 31.99 -14.80
CA ASP A 240 7.12 30.63 -15.03
C ASP A 240 8.51 30.43 -14.41
N PHE A 241 8.84 29.16 -14.17
CA PHE A 241 10.10 28.72 -13.54
C PHE A 241 10.46 27.31 -13.99
N THR A 242 11.63 26.83 -13.57
CA THR A 242 12.14 25.49 -13.89
C THR A 242 12.72 24.82 -12.66
N TYR A 243 12.63 23.49 -12.59
CA TYR A 243 13.25 22.70 -11.53
C TYR A 243 14.36 21.81 -12.10
N THR A 244 15.60 21.98 -11.63
CA THR A 244 16.60 20.91 -11.68
C THR A 244 16.23 19.77 -10.69
N LYS A 245 16.88 18.60 -10.83
CA LYS A 245 16.69 17.45 -9.93
C LYS A 245 16.81 17.84 -8.44
N ASP A 246 17.85 18.59 -8.09
CA ASP A 246 18.10 19.01 -6.70
C ASP A 246 17.10 20.05 -6.21
N GLN A 247 16.57 20.91 -7.10
CA GLN A 247 15.52 21.88 -6.75
C GLN A 247 14.17 21.21 -6.49
N VAL A 248 13.85 20.07 -7.14
CA VAL A 248 12.69 19.26 -6.76
C VAL A 248 12.87 18.71 -5.34
N VAL A 249 14.02 18.08 -5.06
CA VAL A 249 14.32 17.53 -3.72
C VAL A 249 14.30 18.60 -2.64
N ALA A 250 14.92 19.77 -2.89
CA ALA A 250 14.90 20.90 -1.98
C ALA A 250 13.50 21.48 -1.78
N THR A 251 12.70 21.61 -2.85
CA THR A 251 11.31 22.08 -2.77
C THR A 251 10.46 21.16 -1.90
N VAL A 252 10.51 19.85 -2.13
CA VAL A 252 9.71 18.89 -1.35
C VAL A 252 10.21 18.83 0.10
N ALA A 253 11.53 18.87 0.35
CA ALA A 253 12.07 18.92 1.71
C ALA A 253 11.65 20.20 2.47
N GLY A 254 11.62 21.36 1.79
CA GLY A 254 11.13 22.62 2.37
C GLY A 254 9.62 22.63 2.63
N VAL A 255 8.83 21.87 1.86
CA VAL A 255 7.42 21.62 2.15
C VAL A 255 7.27 20.77 3.42
N LEU A 256 8.07 19.71 3.57
CA LEU A 256 8.10 18.93 4.82
C LEU A 256 8.49 19.82 6.02
N GLU A 257 9.53 20.65 5.89
CA GLU A 257 9.96 21.61 6.92
C GLU A 257 8.87 22.63 7.29
N ARG A 258 8.14 23.15 6.29
CA ARG A 258 7.05 24.13 6.51
C ARG A 258 5.86 23.53 7.27
N PHE A 259 5.47 22.30 6.96
CA PHE A 259 4.26 21.67 7.53
C PHE A 259 4.54 20.69 8.67
N ARG A 260 5.81 20.41 8.95
CA ARG A 260 6.31 19.61 10.07
C ARG A 260 5.49 18.33 10.29
N PRO A 261 5.40 17.44 9.27
CA PRO A 261 4.62 16.22 9.40
C PRO A 261 5.15 15.32 10.52
N THR A 262 4.24 14.54 11.09
CA THR A 262 4.52 13.29 11.82
C THR A 262 4.23 12.07 10.94
N PHE A 263 3.53 12.26 9.82
CA PHE A 263 3.24 11.20 8.86
C PHE A 263 3.28 11.71 7.41
N VAL A 264 3.86 10.91 6.52
CA VAL A 264 3.89 11.18 5.08
C VAL A 264 3.21 10.05 4.30
N ARG A 265 2.32 10.41 3.38
CA ARG A 265 1.76 9.48 2.37
C ARG A 265 2.34 9.77 1.00
N MET A 266 2.61 8.72 0.23
CA MET A 266 3.15 8.83 -1.13
C MET A 266 2.74 7.64 -2.00
N GLN A 267 2.84 7.80 -3.31
CA GLN A 267 2.68 6.69 -4.27
C GLN A 267 3.86 5.70 -4.17
N ASP A 268 3.72 4.50 -4.74
CA ASP A 268 4.77 3.49 -4.75
C ASP A 268 5.95 3.86 -5.69
N PRO A 269 7.18 4.04 -5.18
CA PRO A 269 8.37 4.36 -6.00
C PRO A 269 8.90 3.15 -6.79
N THR A 270 8.22 2.01 -6.70
CA THR A 270 8.71 0.68 -7.11
C THR A 270 7.59 -0.23 -7.60
N SER A 271 6.61 0.31 -8.34
CA SER A 271 5.39 -0.39 -8.79
C SER A 271 5.58 -1.58 -9.77
N GLY A 272 6.82 -2.00 -10.06
CA GLY A 272 7.14 -3.07 -11.01
C GLY A 272 6.88 -2.74 -12.49
N LYS A 273 7.13 -3.74 -13.34
CA LYS A 273 6.84 -3.74 -14.79
C LYS A 273 5.77 -4.77 -15.15
N VAL A 274 5.05 -4.52 -16.24
CA VAL A 274 4.11 -5.49 -16.82
C VAL A 274 4.90 -6.65 -17.41
N ALA A 275 4.63 -7.87 -16.92
CA ALA A 275 5.37 -9.09 -17.24
C ALA A 275 5.61 -9.26 -18.75
N GLY A 276 6.88 -9.52 -19.13
CA GLY A 276 7.30 -9.67 -20.52
C GLY A 276 7.43 -8.38 -21.33
N THR A 277 7.34 -7.20 -20.69
CA THR A 277 7.48 -5.89 -21.36
C THR A 277 8.30 -4.90 -20.52
N ASP A 278 8.80 -3.83 -21.15
CA ASP A 278 9.46 -2.72 -20.46
C ASP A 278 8.49 -1.66 -19.89
N ARG A 279 7.18 -1.86 -20.00
CA ARG A 279 6.18 -0.90 -19.49
C ARG A 279 6.06 -1.05 -17.96
N TYR A 280 6.07 0.06 -17.24
CA TYR A 280 5.71 0.13 -15.82
C TYR A 280 4.24 -0.28 -15.62
N GLN A 281 3.92 -0.89 -14.48
CA GLN A 281 2.52 -1.21 -14.14
C GLN A 281 1.69 0.02 -13.74
N ASP A 282 2.35 1.13 -13.43
CA ASP A 282 1.76 2.39 -12.98
C ASP A 282 2.20 3.58 -13.88
N HIS A 283 1.71 4.79 -13.61
CA HIS A 283 2.14 5.99 -14.32
C HIS A 283 3.60 6.35 -13.99
N GLN A 284 4.41 6.71 -15.00
CA GLN A 284 5.82 7.06 -14.78
C GLN A 284 6.00 8.22 -13.77
N ASP A 285 5.15 9.24 -13.81
CA ASP A 285 5.22 10.34 -12.83
C ASP A 285 4.83 9.90 -11.40
N HIS A 286 4.03 8.83 -11.21
CA HIS A 286 3.79 8.26 -9.87
C HIS A 286 5.09 7.69 -9.31
N LEU A 287 5.73 6.82 -10.10
CA LEU A 287 6.94 6.10 -9.71
C LEU A 287 8.13 7.05 -9.48
N TYR A 288 8.39 7.97 -10.41
CA TYR A 288 9.52 8.91 -10.28
C TYR A 288 9.23 10.07 -9.34
N GLY A 289 7.98 10.53 -9.24
CA GLY A 289 7.55 11.49 -8.22
C GLY A 289 7.74 10.92 -6.80
N ALA A 290 7.35 9.67 -6.58
CA ALA A 290 7.59 8.96 -5.33
C ALA A 290 9.10 8.83 -4.99
N ARG A 291 9.97 8.60 -5.98
CA ARG A 291 11.44 8.58 -5.78
C ARG A 291 12.00 9.94 -5.39
N PHE A 292 11.48 11.04 -5.94
CA PHE A 292 11.78 12.40 -5.48
C PHE A 292 11.34 12.64 -4.04
N VAL A 293 10.19 12.10 -3.63
CA VAL A 293 9.73 12.16 -2.22
C VAL A 293 10.66 11.37 -1.29
N GLN A 294 11.15 10.19 -1.68
CA GLN A 294 12.17 9.46 -0.89
C GLN A 294 13.45 10.27 -0.70
N ALA A 295 13.93 10.95 -1.74
CA ALA A 295 15.10 11.82 -1.66
C ALA A 295 14.87 13.03 -0.73
N ALA A 296 13.67 13.62 -0.78
CA ALA A 296 13.29 14.72 0.11
C ALA A 296 13.13 14.28 1.57
N LEU A 297 12.56 13.09 1.82
CA LEU A 297 12.47 12.48 3.15
C LEU A 297 13.85 12.20 3.73
N ALA A 298 14.79 11.66 2.94
CA ALA A 298 16.16 11.43 3.36
C ALA A 298 16.89 12.73 3.72
N ARG A 299 16.63 13.83 3.00
CA ARG A 299 17.13 15.16 3.35
C ARG A 299 16.46 15.75 4.59
N TYR A 300 15.15 15.54 4.75
CA TYR A 300 14.37 16.07 5.87
C TYR A 300 14.74 15.40 7.22
N ALA A 301 15.04 14.10 7.21
CA ALA A 301 15.48 13.34 8.38
C ALA A 301 16.82 13.80 8.99
N GLU A 302 17.57 14.66 8.30
CA GLU A 302 18.82 15.27 8.81
C GLU A 302 18.65 16.74 9.24
N ILE A 303 17.42 17.31 9.16
CA ILE A 303 17.13 18.69 9.61
C ILE A 303 16.86 18.69 11.13
N PRO A 304 17.68 19.33 11.97
CA PRO A 304 17.52 19.25 13.43
C PRO A 304 16.15 19.72 13.94
N GLY A 305 15.61 18.99 14.93
CA GLY A 305 14.38 19.39 15.62
C GLY A 305 13.09 19.21 14.80
N HIS A 306 13.11 18.46 13.69
CA HIS A 306 11.90 17.98 13.03
C HIS A 306 11.12 16.97 13.90
N PRO A 307 9.80 16.81 13.73
CA PRO A 307 9.07 15.69 14.32
C PRO A 307 9.44 14.37 13.62
N HIS A 308 9.43 13.27 14.36
CA HIS A 308 9.62 11.93 13.81
C HIS A 308 8.49 11.56 12.83
N VAL A 309 8.85 11.04 11.66
CA VAL A 309 7.96 10.80 10.52
C VAL A 309 7.83 9.32 10.20
N GLY A 310 6.60 8.80 10.30
CA GLY A 310 6.22 7.54 9.66
C GLY A 310 5.82 7.76 8.19
N VAL A 311 5.99 6.75 7.34
CA VAL A 311 5.63 6.83 5.90
C VAL A 311 4.65 5.73 5.51
N GLN A 312 3.70 6.01 4.59
CA GLN A 312 2.87 4.99 3.94
C GLN A 312 2.89 5.14 2.42
N ASN A 313 3.21 4.04 1.75
CA ASN A 313 3.22 3.93 0.28
C ASN A 313 1.92 3.30 -0.22
N TYR A 314 1.37 3.82 -1.31
CA TYR A 314 0.08 3.40 -1.91
C TYR A 314 0.26 2.93 -3.36
N LEU A 315 -0.41 1.84 -3.74
CA LEU A 315 -0.42 1.35 -5.13
C LEU A 315 -1.40 2.18 -5.97
N GLY A 316 -0.95 2.63 -7.16
CA GLY A 316 -1.79 3.32 -8.15
C GLY A 316 -2.50 2.35 -9.10
N TYR A 317 -2.26 2.50 -10.40
CA TYR A 317 -3.00 1.79 -11.45
C TYR A 317 -3.02 0.24 -11.35
N PRO A 318 -2.00 -0.48 -10.81
CA PRO A 318 -2.05 -1.94 -10.68
C PRO A 318 -3.29 -2.46 -9.97
N THR A 319 -3.91 -1.66 -9.09
CA THR A 319 -5.11 -2.06 -8.36
C THR A 319 -6.36 -2.27 -9.24
N SER A 320 -6.34 -1.88 -10.53
CA SER A 320 -7.47 -2.05 -11.45
C SER A 320 -7.92 -3.49 -11.68
N VAL A 321 -6.99 -4.43 -11.63
CA VAL A 321 -7.22 -5.85 -11.97
C VAL A 321 -7.26 -6.75 -10.73
N LEU A 322 -7.16 -6.16 -9.54
CA LEU A 322 -7.13 -6.87 -8.27
C LEU A 322 -8.51 -6.87 -7.61
N PRO A 323 -8.85 -7.90 -6.80
CA PRO A 323 -10.08 -7.92 -6.01
C PRO A 323 -10.32 -6.62 -5.21
N HIS A 324 -11.57 -6.17 -5.13
CA HIS A 324 -11.93 -4.94 -4.41
C HIS A 324 -11.59 -5.04 -2.90
N THR A 325 -11.11 -3.95 -2.31
CA THR A 325 -10.67 -3.90 -0.90
C THR A 325 -11.49 -2.96 -0.02
N LEU A 326 -12.53 -2.32 -0.57
CA LEU A 326 -13.49 -1.51 0.17
C LEU A 326 -14.86 -2.21 0.19
N ASP A 327 -15.55 -2.09 1.31
CA ASP A 327 -16.96 -2.44 1.44
C ASP A 327 -17.85 -1.39 0.74
N PRO A 328 -19.11 -1.70 0.40
CA PRO A 328 -19.93 -0.84 -0.45
C PRO A 328 -20.14 0.57 0.12
N GLU A 329 -20.37 0.69 1.42
CA GLU A 329 -20.58 1.97 2.12
C GLU A 329 -19.33 2.88 2.01
N THR A 330 -18.13 2.29 2.15
CA THR A 330 -16.86 3.02 1.98
C THR A 330 -16.57 3.36 0.51
N ALA A 331 -16.89 2.45 -0.41
CA ALA A 331 -16.70 2.65 -1.84
C ALA A 331 -17.66 3.73 -2.39
N ASP A 332 -18.91 3.76 -1.94
CA ASP A 332 -19.90 4.77 -2.33
C ASP A 332 -19.55 6.16 -1.78
N ALA A 333 -19.06 6.24 -0.54
CA ALA A 333 -18.56 7.50 0.04
C ALA A 333 -17.35 8.05 -0.75
N LYS A 334 -16.40 7.17 -1.12
CA LYS A 334 -15.26 7.53 -1.99
C LYS A 334 -15.72 7.95 -3.39
N LEU A 335 -16.66 7.22 -3.98
CA LEU A 335 -17.24 7.52 -5.28
C LEU A 335 -17.96 8.87 -5.29
N LYS A 336 -18.71 9.22 -4.24
CA LYS A 336 -19.37 10.54 -4.12
C LYS A 336 -18.37 11.67 -4.33
N THR A 337 -17.27 11.67 -3.59
CA THR A 337 -16.21 12.68 -3.70
C THR A 337 -15.60 12.72 -5.11
N LEU A 338 -15.41 11.56 -5.75
CA LEU A 338 -14.92 11.48 -7.14
C LEU A 338 -15.92 12.05 -8.17
N LYS A 339 -17.24 11.92 -7.95
CA LYS A 339 -18.26 12.56 -8.80
C LYS A 339 -18.21 14.09 -8.71
N THR A 340 -17.89 14.62 -7.53
CA THR A 340 -17.68 16.06 -7.30
C THR A 340 -16.40 16.57 -7.95
N TYR A 341 -15.26 15.87 -7.78
CA TYR A 341 -14.02 16.17 -8.51
C TYR A 341 -14.22 16.15 -10.05
N ALA A 342 -15.00 15.18 -10.54
CA ALA A 342 -15.28 15.02 -11.97
C ALA A 342 -16.36 15.98 -12.51
N TRP A 343 -16.84 16.94 -11.71
CA TRP A 343 -17.83 17.95 -12.10
C TRP A 343 -19.05 17.34 -12.84
N MET A 344 -19.54 16.21 -12.35
CA MET A 344 -20.51 15.38 -13.08
C MET A 344 -21.83 16.09 -13.38
N ASP A 345 -22.30 16.93 -12.46
CA ASP A 345 -23.57 17.66 -12.54
C ASP A 345 -23.51 18.91 -13.44
N GLY A 346 -22.30 19.39 -13.80
CA GLY A 346 -22.11 20.54 -14.68
C GLY A 346 -22.49 21.90 -14.06
N VAL A 347 -22.75 21.97 -12.76
CA VAL A 347 -23.10 23.23 -12.07
C VAL A 347 -21.85 24.10 -11.96
N ASN A 348 -21.86 25.30 -12.55
CA ASN A 348 -20.72 26.22 -12.47
C ASN A 348 -20.78 27.07 -11.19
N ASP A 349 -20.27 26.53 -10.09
CA ASP A 349 -20.20 27.17 -8.77
C ASP A 349 -18.78 27.56 -8.33
N CYS A 350 -17.77 27.31 -9.17
CA CYS A 350 -16.38 27.71 -8.94
C CYS A 350 -16.02 29.10 -9.51
N GLY A 351 -16.85 29.67 -10.39
CA GLY A 351 -16.67 31.03 -10.92
C GLY A 351 -15.51 31.21 -11.91
N THR A 352 -14.97 30.13 -12.48
CA THR A 352 -13.89 30.20 -13.48
C THR A 352 -14.37 29.79 -14.87
N VAL A 353 -13.75 30.35 -15.92
CA VAL A 353 -14.01 29.94 -17.32
C VAL A 353 -13.47 28.55 -17.65
N SER A 354 -12.52 28.06 -16.87
CA SER A 354 -11.88 26.76 -17.07
C SER A 354 -12.73 25.57 -16.59
N GLY A 355 -13.78 25.83 -15.80
CA GLY A 355 -14.71 24.81 -15.29
C GLY A 355 -14.33 24.29 -13.90
N CYS A 356 -15.25 23.56 -13.28
CA CYS A 356 -15.19 23.24 -11.85
C CYS A 356 -14.66 21.85 -11.50
N GLY A 357 -14.09 21.14 -12.48
CA GLY A 357 -13.53 19.80 -12.29
C GLY A 357 -13.14 19.14 -13.61
N ASP A 358 -12.79 17.86 -13.50
CA ASP A 358 -12.21 17.06 -14.58
C ASP A 358 -13.26 16.30 -15.39
N LEU A 359 -13.61 16.84 -16.55
CA LEU A 359 -14.63 16.26 -17.43
C LEU A 359 -14.18 14.95 -18.10
N LYS A 360 -12.87 14.62 -18.12
CA LYS A 360 -12.43 13.29 -18.61
C LYS A 360 -12.86 12.19 -17.66
N VAL A 361 -12.82 12.46 -16.35
CA VAL A 361 -13.24 11.51 -15.30
C VAL A 361 -14.76 11.38 -15.22
N ALA A 362 -15.54 12.40 -15.66
CA ALA A 362 -17.00 12.43 -15.60
C ALA A 362 -17.71 11.22 -16.24
N ALA A 363 -17.12 10.61 -17.29
CA ALA A 363 -17.68 9.42 -17.93
C ALA A 363 -17.45 8.11 -17.14
N ARG A 364 -16.46 8.09 -16.24
CA ARG A 364 -16.13 6.92 -15.42
C ARG A 364 -15.56 7.35 -14.06
N PRO A 365 -16.38 7.98 -13.18
CA PRO A 365 -15.93 8.52 -11.89
C PRO A 365 -15.40 7.45 -10.92
N ALA A 366 -15.81 6.19 -11.10
CA ALA A 366 -15.27 5.07 -10.33
C ALA A 366 -13.84 4.65 -10.75
N GLY A 367 -13.28 5.28 -11.79
CA GLY A 367 -12.06 4.85 -12.44
C GLY A 367 -12.18 3.43 -12.99
N ARG A 368 -11.04 2.78 -13.22
CA ARG A 368 -10.98 1.36 -13.63
C ARG A 368 -11.03 0.44 -12.39
N GLY A 369 -12.06 0.58 -11.56
CA GLY A 369 -12.20 -0.16 -10.29
C GLY A 369 -11.53 0.52 -9.08
N TRP A 370 -11.00 1.74 -9.26
CA TRP A 370 -10.21 2.46 -8.25
C TRP A 370 -11.06 2.99 -7.09
N ALA A 371 -12.33 3.32 -7.31
CA ALA A 371 -13.23 3.73 -6.23
C ALA A 371 -13.58 2.60 -5.25
N GLN A 372 -13.38 1.33 -5.64
CA GLN A 372 -13.67 0.14 -4.83
C GLN A 372 -12.47 -0.38 -4.03
N THR A 373 -11.35 0.36 -3.99
CA THR A 373 -10.11 -0.16 -3.40
C THR A 373 -9.21 0.92 -2.83
N ILE A 374 -8.44 0.53 -1.82
CA ILE A 374 -7.28 1.19 -1.22
C ILE A 374 -6.23 0.11 -0.96
N ARG A 375 -4.96 0.37 -1.27
CA ARG A 375 -3.89 -0.62 -1.16
C ARG A 375 -2.58 0.00 -0.71
N TYR A 376 -2.07 -0.51 0.39
CA TYR A 376 -0.71 -0.23 0.86
C TYR A 376 0.28 -1.10 0.10
N ALA A 377 1.39 -0.52 -0.35
CA ALA A 377 2.51 -1.27 -0.92
C ALA A 377 3.45 -1.83 0.17
N ARG A 378 3.36 -1.32 1.40
CA ARG A 378 4.25 -1.60 2.54
C ARG A 378 3.52 -1.47 3.89
N GLY A 379 4.15 -1.92 4.97
CA GLY A 379 3.64 -1.73 6.33
C GLY A 379 2.52 -2.68 6.75
N THR A 380 2.39 -3.84 6.08
CA THR A 380 1.31 -4.81 6.35
C THR A 380 1.67 -5.94 7.32
N SER A 381 2.92 -6.04 7.77
CA SER A 381 3.37 -7.05 8.76
C SER A 381 2.71 -6.86 10.13
N THR A 382 2.35 -7.97 10.78
CA THR A 382 1.77 -8.04 12.14
C THR A 382 2.69 -8.82 13.10
N SER A 383 4.00 -8.69 12.93
CA SER A 383 5.03 -9.37 13.76
C SER A 383 6.13 -8.40 14.17
N TRP A 384 5.74 -7.19 14.56
CA TRP A 384 6.62 -6.09 14.96
C TRP A 384 6.61 -5.82 16.47
N VAL A 385 5.79 -6.53 17.23
CA VAL A 385 5.92 -6.68 18.69
C VAL A 385 6.43 -8.07 19.02
N GLN A 386 7.39 -8.16 19.96
CA GLN A 386 7.95 -9.42 20.46
C GLN A 386 7.98 -9.42 21.98
N ARG A 387 7.83 -10.60 22.58
CA ARG A 387 8.15 -10.82 24.00
C ARG A 387 9.53 -11.44 24.11
N ASP A 388 10.38 -10.91 24.98
CA ASP A 388 11.66 -11.55 25.32
C ASP A 388 11.51 -12.65 26.39
N ARG A 389 12.61 -13.35 26.68
CA ARG A 389 12.63 -14.43 27.70
C ARG A 389 12.40 -13.95 29.13
N GLY A 390 12.65 -12.67 29.42
CA GLY A 390 12.33 -12.05 30.70
C GLY A 390 10.86 -11.64 30.83
N GLY A 391 10.07 -11.80 29.77
CA GLY A 391 8.66 -11.45 29.72
C GLY A 391 8.38 -10.00 29.30
N ALA A 392 9.42 -9.19 29.08
CA ALA A 392 9.29 -7.81 28.62
C ALA A 392 8.85 -7.78 27.14
N LEU A 393 8.11 -6.73 26.78
CA LEU A 393 7.65 -6.51 25.41
C LEU A 393 8.55 -5.49 24.71
N HIS A 394 8.88 -5.77 23.46
CA HIS A 394 9.64 -4.89 22.57
C HIS A 394 8.78 -4.63 21.34
N ALA A 395 8.76 -3.39 20.86
CA ALA A 395 7.99 -2.98 19.69
C ALA A 395 8.90 -2.23 18.71
N PHE A 396 8.66 -2.45 17.43
CA PHE A 396 9.49 -1.97 16.33
C PHE A 396 8.67 -1.23 15.28
N SER A 397 9.17 -0.10 14.79
CA SER A 397 8.60 0.61 13.63
C SER A 397 9.70 1.37 12.89
N VAL A 398 9.36 2.00 11.76
CA VAL A 398 10.29 2.85 11.02
C VAL A 398 9.81 4.29 11.10
N LEU A 399 10.67 5.14 11.67
CA LEU A 399 10.50 6.59 11.74
C LEU A 399 11.78 7.22 11.17
N ASP A 400 11.64 8.25 10.34
CA ASP A 400 12.77 8.97 9.73
C ASP A 400 13.70 8.08 8.87
N GLY A 401 13.14 6.98 8.33
CA GLY A 401 13.91 5.95 7.64
C GLY A 401 14.87 5.16 8.53
N ARG A 402 14.71 5.25 9.86
CA ARG A 402 15.51 4.58 10.90
C ARG A 402 14.61 3.66 11.74
N LEU A 403 15.19 2.65 12.39
CA LEU A 403 14.40 1.74 13.23
C LEU A 403 14.12 2.40 14.57
N ALA A 404 12.85 2.64 14.85
CA ALA A 404 12.34 3.07 16.14
C ALA A 404 12.06 1.84 17.01
N THR A 405 12.64 1.82 18.21
CA THR A 405 12.44 0.75 19.20
C THR A 405 11.75 1.29 20.44
N TRP A 406 10.78 0.54 20.97
CA TRP A 406 10.20 0.76 22.30
C TRP A 406 10.31 -0.52 23.13
N ARG A 407 10.41 -0.38 24.46
CA ARG A 407 10.35 -1.50 25.40
C ARG A 407 9.41 -1.22 26.56
N LYS A 408 8.71 -2.24 27.02
CA LYS A 408 7.92 -2.25 28.25
C LYS A 408 8.41 -3.42 29.10
N ALA A 409 8.95 -3.14 30.29
CA ALA A 409 9.51 -4.20 31.13
C ALA A 409 8.40 -5.14 31.64
N ALA A 410 8.80 -6.34 32.04
CA ALA A 410 7.86 -7.33 32.56
C ALA A 410 7.14 -6.80 33.81
N GLY A 411 5.81 -6.81 33.79
CA GLY A 411 4.98 -6.30 34.88
C GLY A 411 4.79 -4.78 34.93
N GLU A 412 5.58 -3.99 34.21
CA GLU A 412 5.37 -2.53 34.11
C GLU A 412 4.14 -2.19 33.26
N ALA A 413 3.55 -1.01 33.50
CA ALA A 413 2.44 -0.50 32.70
C ALA A 413 2.91 0.27 31.45
N ALA A 414 3.99 1.05 31.60
CA ALA A 414 4.44 2.04 30.62
C ALA A 414 5.42 1.47 29.57
N TRP A 415 5.44 2.12 28.41
CA TRP A 415 6.46 1.90 27.37
C TRP A 415 7.52 3.00 27.45
N GLN A 416 8.78 2.62 27.22
CA GLN A 416 9.93 3.50 27.09
C GLN A 416 10.33 3.58 25.61
N GLY A 417 10.68 4.78 25.12
CA GLY A 417 11.02 5.05 23.72
C GLY A 417 10.12 6.10 23.05
N PRO A 418 10.26 6.36 21.74
CA PRO A 418 11.15 5.64 20.82
C PRO A 418 12.62 5.94 21.07
N VAL A 419 13.48 4.97 20.77
CA VAL A 419 14.89 5.21 20.44
C VAL A 419 15.07 4.93 18.95
N LEU A 420 15.66 5.86 18.21
CA LEU A 420 16.02 5.64 16.81
C LEU A 420 17.43 5.06 16.74
N LEU A 421 17.56 3.87 16.17
CA LEU A 421 18.86 3.25 15.92
C LEU A 421 19.59 3.92 14.76
N PRO A 422 20.94 3.88 14.73
CA PRO A 422 21.72 4.36 13.59
C PRO A 422 21.46 3.53 12.32
N GLY A 423 21.63 4.20 11.17
CA GLY A 423 21.42 3.63 9.84
C GLY A 423 20.06 3.98 9.24
N GLY A 424 20.07 4.85 8.22
CA GLY A 424 18.87 5.32 7.53
C GLY A 424 18.42 4.47 6.34
N GLY A 425 17.49 5.04 5.57
CA GLY A 425 16.98 4.49 4.31
C GLY A 425 16.04 3.28 4.43
N LEU A 426 15.63 2.88 5.64
CA LEU A 426 14.65 1.81 5.81
C LEU A 426 13.29 2.22 5.22
N ASP A 427 12.66 1.31 4.48
CA ASP A 427 11.27 1.45 4.05
C ASP A 427 10.32 1.09 5.21
N SER A 428 9.09 1.60 5.19
CA SER A 428 8.11 1.32 6.24
C SER A 428 7.71 -0.14 6.37
N GLY A 429 7.63 -0.62 7.62
CA GLY A 429 7.24 -1.98 7.96
C GLY A 429 8.45 -2.89 8.17
N VAL A 430 8.44 -3.60 9.29
CA VAL A 430 9.48 -4.55 9.67
C VAL A 430 8.85 -5.85 10.15
N THR A 431 9.63 -6.93 10.08
CA THR A 431 9.33 -8.24 10.65
C THR A 431 10.36 -8.50 11.74
N SER A 432 9.92 -8.94 12.92
CA SER A 432 10.81 -9.24 14.04
C SER A 432 10.58 -10.64 14.59
N THR A 433 11.58 -11.21 15.25
CA THR A 433 11.54 -12.56 15.79
C THR A 433 12.47 -12.73 17.00
N LEU A 434 12.11 -13.61 17.92
CA LEU A 434 12.94 -14.03 19.06
C LEU A 434 13.81 -15.24 18.68
N LEU A 435 15.13 -15.06 18.70
CA LEU A 435 16.10 -16.13 18.42
C LEU A 435 16.20 -17.14 19.58
N PRO A 436 16.65 -18.39 19.35
CA PRO A 436 16.78 -19.39 20.42
C PRO A 436 17.90 -19.15 21.44
N ASP A 437 18.72 -18.12 21.27
CA ASP A 437 19.60 -17.60 22.32
C ASP A 437 18.90 -16.56 23.22
N GLY A 438 17.74 -16.04 22.81
CA GLY A 438 16.94 -15.05 23.52
C GLY A 438 17.14 -13.60 23.07
N ARG A 439 17.95 -13.37 22.01
CA ARG A 439 18.12 -12.08 21.36
C ARG A 439 17.00 -11.85 20.34
N LEU A 440 16.63 -10.60 20.11
CA LEU A 440 15.69 -10.23 19.05
C LEU A 440 16.42 -9.96 17.73
N ALA A 441 15.85 -10.42 16.63
CA ALA A 441 16.27 -10.07 15.27
C ALA A 441 15.17 -9.29 14.56
N VAL A 442 15.56 -8.27 13.78
CA VAL A 442 14.66 -7.42 12.99
C VAL A 442 15.08 -7.46 11.53
N PHE A 443 14.10 -7.52 10.65
CA PHE A 443 14.24 -7.61 9.20
C PHE A 443 13.35 -6.54 8.53
N GLY A 444 13.85 -5.95 7.46
CA GLY A 444 13.11 -4.99 6.64
C GLY A 444 13.78 -4.79 5.29
N THR A 445 13.30 -3.83 4.52
CA THR A 445 13.97 -3.37 3.31
C THR A 445 14.59 -2.00 3.50
N ARG A 446 15.69 -1.74 2.79
CA ARG A 446 16.35 -0.44 2.70
C ARG A 446 16.37 0.00 1.25
N THR A 447 15.93 1.22 1.00
CA THR A 447 16.15 1.93 -0.26
C THR A 447 17.45 2.73 -0.15
N THR A 448 18.38 2.51 -1.09
CA THR A 448 19.54 3.39 -1.32
C THR A 448 19.27 4.22 -2.56
N LEU A 449 19.56 5.54 -2.51
CA LEU A 449 19.35 6.46 -3.63
C LEU A 449 20.63 6.71 -4.44
N GLY A 450 21.77 6.75 -3.75
CA GLY A 450 23.10 7.04 -4.32
C GLY A 450 23.23 8.41 -4.97
N ALA A 451 24.20 8.55 -5.89
CA ALA A 451 24.48 9.81 -6.57
C ALA A 451 23.88 9.81 -8.00
N GLY A 452 23.98 8.68 -8.69
CA GLY A 452 23.41 8.47 -10.02
C GLY A 452 22.05 7.77 -9.99
N PRO A 453 21.24 7.87 -11.06
CA PRO A 453 19.95 7.18 -11.15
C PRO A 453 20.08 5.64 -11.05
N ALA A 454 21.20 5.09 -11.54
CA ALA A 454 21.51 3.66 -11.50
C ALA A 454 21.91 3.15 -10.10
N ASP A 455 22.21 4.04 -9.15
CA ASP A 455 22.51 3.65 -7.77
C ASP A 455 21.24 3.39 -6.94
N TYR A 456 20.07 3.81 -7.45
CA TYR A 456 18.78 3.52 -6.84
C TYR A 456 18.59 2.01 -6.76
N ARG A 457 18.44 1.49 -5.54
CA ARG A 457 18.20 0.07 -5.30
C ARG A 457 17.43 -0.14 -4.01
N ARG A 458 16.63 -1.20 -3.97
CA ARG A 458 16.14 -1.78 -2.71
C ARG A 458 16.87 -3.07 -2.37
N GLU A 459 17.30 -3.19 -1.12
CA GLU A 459 17.89 -4.40 -0.54
C GLU A 459 17.13 -4.83 0.72
N VAL A 460 17.27 -6.11 1.08
CA VAL A 460 16.82 -6.65 2.37
C VAL A 460 17.94 -6.44 3.39
N VAL A 461 17.59 -6.01 4.60
CA VAL A 461 18.55 -5.78 5.68
C VAL A 461 18.08 -6.42 6.99
N THR A 462 19.04 -6.77 7.84
CA THR A 462 18.77 -7.31 9.18
C THR A 462 19.70 -6.71 10.24
N THR A 463 19.20 -6.63 11.47
CA THR A 463 20.00 -6.41 12.67
C THR A 463 19.53 -7.34 13.79
N GLU A 464 20.41 -7.62 14.75
CA GLU A 464 20.16 -8.45 15.94
C GLU A 464 20.57 -7.66 17.19
N GLN A 465 19.94 -7.93 18.33
CA GLN A 465 20.47 -7.50 19.62
C GLN A 465 21.88 -8.06 19.85
N THR A 466 22.75 -7.31 20.52
CA THR A 466 24.12 -7.74 20.87
C THR A 466 24.16 -8.55 22.17
N THR A 467 23.20 -8.33 23.07
CA THR A 467 23.02 -9.05 24.34
C THR A 467 21.58 -9.52 24.48
N THR A 468 21.33 -10.48 25.38
CA THR A 468 19.97 -10.90 25.74
C THR A 468 19.40 -9.90 26.75
N GLY A 469 18.14 -9.46 26.56
CA GLY A 469 17.50 -8.42 27.39
C GLY A 469 17.08 -8.86 28.80
N GLY A 470 17.93 -9.60 29.51
CA GLY A 470 17.65 -10.19 30.82
C GLY A 470 17.36 -9.15 31.92
N ALA A 471 16.60 -9.56 32.94
CA ALA A 471 16.08 -8.68 34.00
C ALA A 471 17.15 -7.99 34.89
N GLY A 472 18.44 -8.26 34.70
CA GLY A 472 19.55 -7.59 35.36
C GLY A 472 20.17 -6.43 34.56
N ASP A 473 19.96 -6.38 33.24
CA ASP A 473 20.38 -5.24 32.40
C ASP A 473 19.41 -4.07 32.63
N SER A 474 19.64 -3.37 33.73
CA SER A 474 19.33 -1.94 33.84
C SER A 474 20.20 -1.19 32.83
N GLY A 475 19.82 -1.28 31.55
CA GLY A 475 20.55 -0.67 30.45
C GLY A 475 20.86 0.78 30.76
N SER A 476 22.10 1.20 30.50
CA SER A 476 22.56 2.57 30.77
C SER A 476 21.49 3.58 30.33
N PRO A 477 21.15 4.60 31.15
CA PRO A 477 20.03 5.50 30.90
C PRO A 477 20.20 6.17 29.53
N GLY A 478 19.46 5.66 28.54
CA GLY A 478 19.69 5.94 27.12
C GLY A 478 19.50 4.73 26.17
N SER A 479 19.51 3.47 26.64
CA SER A 479 19.34 2.28 25.77
C SER A 479 18.17 1.35 26.16
N PRO A 480 16.92 1.84 26.28
CA PRO A 480 15.76 1.03 26.68
C PRO A 480 15.40 -0.15 25.76
N GLY A 481 15.87 -0.25 24.51
CA GLY A 481 15.55 -1.36 23.60
C GLY A 481 16.49 -2.58 23.66
N GLY A 482 17.52 -2.53 24.52
CA GLY A 482 18.72 -3.37 24.37
C GLY A 482 19.60 -2.87 23.21
N ALA A 483 20.90 -3.11 23.27
CA ALA A 483 21.81 -2.72 22.20
C ALA A 483 21.63 -3.62 20.97
N PHE A 484 21.61 -3.02 19.78
CA PHE A 484 21.53 -3.72 18.49
C PHE A 484 22.82 -3.55 17.70
N GLY A 485 23.18 -4.58 16.95
CA GLY A 485 24.35 -4.57 16.06
C GLY A 485 24.16 -3.67 14.83
N PRO A 486 25.23 -3.45 14.05
CA PRO A 486 25.13 -2.74 12.78
C PRO A 486 24.23 -3.49 11.80
N TRP A 487 23.52 -2.74 10.95
CA TRP A 487 22.73 -3.31 9.87
C TRP A 487 23.59 -4.10 8.89
N ARG A 488 23.18 -5.34 8.61
CA ARG A 488 23.80 -6.22 7.62
C ARG A 488 22.85 -6.35 6.42
N SER A 489 23.39 -6.16 5.21
CA SER A 489 22.65 -6.44 3.97
C SER A 489 22.54 -7.95 3.75
N LEU A 490 21.34 -8.39 3.36
CA LEU A 490 21.05 -9.71 2.83
C LEU A 490 20.89 -9.67 1.29
N GLY A 491 21.24 -8.54 0.67
CA GLY A 491 21.12 -8.28 -0.76
C GLY A 491 19.67 -8.21 -1.24
N THR A 492 19.48 -8.43 -2.53
CA THR A 492 18.18 -8.46 -3.22
C THR A 492 18.17 -9.61 -4.23
N PRO A 493 17.02 -10.24 -4.55
CA PRO A 493 16.92 -11.16 -5.68
C PRO A 493 17.00 -10.45 -7.05
N GLU A 494 16.79 -9.14 -7.09
CA GLU A 494 16.83 -8.35 -8.33
C GLU A 494 18.26 -8.14 -8.83
N ARG A 495 18.45 -8.12 -10.15
CA ARG A 495 19.76 -7.85 -10.75
C ARG A 495 20.13 -6.36 -10.65
N ASP A 496 19.18 -5.50 -11.01
CA ASP A 496 19.28 -4.04 -11.00
C ASP A 496 17.88 -3.41 -11.08
N ASP A 497 17.82 -2.09 -10.85
CA ASP A 497 16.57 -1.32 -10.91
C ASP A 497 16.00 -1.17 -12.32
N VAL A 498 16.85 -1.19 -13.35
CA VAL A 498 16.41 -1.07 -14.75
C VAL A 498 15.57 -2.29 -15.17
N GLY A 499 15.93 -3.48 -14.69
CA GLY A 499 15.20 -4.72 -14.92
C GLY A 499 13.85 -4.75 -14.22
N GLY A 500 13.83 -4.60 -12.89
CA GLY A 500 12.67 -4.87 -12.04
C GLY A 500 12.14 -3.70 -11.20
N THR A 501 12.61 -2.47 -11.43
CA THR A 501 12.27 -1.24 -10.67
C THR A 501 12.38 -1.35 -9.15
N SER A 502 13.27 -2.24 -8.66
CA SER A 502 13.43 -2.58 -7.24
C SER A 502 12.13 -3.06 -6.57
N ASP A 503 11.23 -3.67 -7.36
CA ASP A 503 9.93 -4.19 -6.92
C ASP A 503 10.04 -5.54 -6.20
N ILE A 504 10.58 -5.51 -4.99
CA ILE A 504 10.54 -6.62 -4.04
C ILE A 504 9.56 -6.32 -2.90
N SER A 505 8.89 -7.31 -2.32
CA SER A 505 8.05 -7.08 -1.13
C SER A 505 8.87 -6.85 0.15
N ALA A 506 8.19 -6.49 1.25
CA ALA A 506 8.80 -6.65 2.57
C ALA A 506 9.07 -8.14 2.86
N PRO A 507 10.09 -8.46 3.70
CA PRO A 507 10.43 -9.83 4.05
C PRO A 507 9.52 -10.39 5.16
N ALA A 508 9.16 -11.66 5.02
CA ALA A 508 8.65 -12.48 6.11
C ALA A 508 9.68 -13.56 6.48
N VAL A 509 9.66 -14.06 7.72
CA VAL A 509 10.69 -14.97 8.24
C VAL A 509 10.03 -16.12 9.01
N THR A 510 10.43 -17.36 8.71
CA THR A 510 10.21 -18.52 9.60
C THR A 510 11.50 -18.83 10.35
N LEU A 511 11.41 -19.32 11.58
CA LEU A 511 12.57 -19.61 12.43
C LEU A 511 12.50 -21.05 12.95
N GLY A 512 13.49 -21.88 12.62
CA GLY A 512 13.60 -23.23 13.18
C GLY A 512 13.94 -23.23 14.67
N LEU A 513 13.61 -24.32 15.38
CA LEU A 513 14.03 -24.52 16.78
C LEU A 513 15.56 -24.59 16.95
N ASP A 514 16.28 -24.88 15.87
CA ASP A 514 17.74 -24.84 15.78
C ASP A 514 18.30 -23.42 15.49
N GLY A 515 17.43 -22.41 15.42
CA GLY A 515 17.78 -21.01 15.21
C GLY A 515 18.02 -20.63 13.76
N ARG A 516 17.89 -21.55 12.80
CA ARG A 516 18.07 -21.23 11.39
C ARG A 516 16.83 -20.50 10.86
N ALA A 517 17.05 -19.28 10.38
CA ALA A 517 16.01 -18.49 9.74
C ALA A 517 15.88 -18.84 8.24
N THR A 518 14.64 -18.87 7.75
CA THR A 518 14.33 -18.82 6.32
C THR A 518 13.55 -17.54 6.06
N LEU A 519 14.16 -16.64 5.29
CA LEU A 519 13.58 -15.37 4.88
C LEU A 519 12.94 -15.54 3.50
N VAL A 520 11.73 -15.02 3.33
CA VAL A 520 10.95 -15.09 2.08
C VAL A 520 10.42 -13.72 1.69
N LEU A 521 10.37 -13.44 0.38
CA LEU A 521 9.74 -12.25 -0.18
C LEU A 521 9.24 -12.51 -1.61
N ARG A 522 8.42 -11.61 -2.15
CA ARG A 522 8.00 -11.60 -3.55
C ARG A 522 9.02 -10.85 -4.42
N ASP A 523 9.48 -11.46 -5.51
CA ASP A 523 10.34 -10.83 -6.53
C ASP A 523 9.57 -9.95 -7.53
N SER A 524 10.27 -9.19 -8.37
CA SER A 524 9.65 -8.34 -9.41
C SER A 524 8.90 -9.14 -10.49
N ALA A 525 9.17 -10.46 -10.58
CA ALA A 525 8.45 -11.40 -11.43
C ALA A 525 7.17 -11.97 -10.77
N HIS A 526 6.76 -11.44 -9.61
CA HIS A 526 5.57 -11.85 -8.86
C HIS A 526 5.56 -13.33 -8.44
N ARG A 527 6.72 -13.84 -8.01
CA ARG A 527 6.93 -15.19 -7.45
C ARG A 527 7.51 -15.08 -6.05
N LEU A 528 7.43 -16.14 -5.24
CA LEU A 528 8.20 -16.18 -4.00
C LEU A 528 9.64 -16.63 -4.25
N VAL A 529 10.56 -15.93 -3.60
CA VAL A 529 11.96 -16.28 -3.46
C VAL A 529 12.33 -16.35 -1.98
N ALA A 530 13.31 -17.19 -1.66
CA ALA A 530 13.78 -17.42 -0.30
C ALA A 530 15.29 -17.31 -0.19
N ARG A 531 15.74 -16.98 1.02
CA ARG A 531 17.13 -17.06 1.46
C ARG A 531 17.17 -17.82 2.78
N GLU A 532 17.96 -18.88 2.86
CA GLU A 532 18.06 -19.74 4.03
C GLU A 532 19.38 -19.49 4.78
N GLN A 533 19.34 -19.53 6.11
CA GLN A 533 20.50 -19.45 6.97
C GLN A 533 21.11 -20.85 7.22
N GLY A 534 22.41 -20.96 7.00
CA GLY A 534 23.20 -22.15 7.31
C GLY A 534 23.45 -22.34 8.81
N ALA A 535 23.93 -23.51 9.20
CA ALA A 535 24.31 -23.81 10.59
C ALA A 535 25.53 -23.00 11.08
N ASP A 536 26.29 -22.40 10.16
CA ASP A 536 27.37 -21.44 10.42
C ASP A 536 26.87 -19.99 10.56
N GLY A 537 25.55 -19.78 10.59
CA GLY A 537 24.90 -18.47 10.64
C GLY A 537 24.96 -17.67 9.33
N ARG A 538 25.59 -18.19 8.27
CA ARG A 538 25.71 -17.48 6.98
C ARG A 538 24.46 -17.68 6.13
N TRP A 539 24.11 -16.67 5.35
CA TRP A 539 22.94 -16.73 4.46
C TRP A 539 23.31 -17.27 3.07
N GLY A 540 22.72 -18.40 2.67
CA GLY A 540 22.86 -18.99 1.33
C GLY A 540 22.33 -18.07 0.21
N PRO A 541 22.42 -18.46 -1.07
CA PRO A 541 21.93 -17.62 -2.17
C PRO A 541 20.40 -17.50 -2.18
N TRP A 542 19.88 -16.48 -2.87
CA TRP A 542 18.45 -16.40 -3.21
C TRP A 542 18.04 -17.58 -4.10
N ARG A 543 16.89 -18.20 -3.79
CA ARG A 543 16.32 -19.34 -4.52
C ARG A 543 14.84 -19.11 -4.76
N ALA A 544 14.35 -19.43 -5.96
CA ALA A 544 12.92 -19.40 -6.23
C ALA A 544 12.19 -20.52 -5.48
N LEU A 545 11.14 -20.17 -4.73
CA LEU A 545 10.15 -21.12 -4.20
C LEU A 545 8.96 -21.31 -5.17
N GLY A 546 8.95 -20.57 -6.28
CA GLY A 546 7.90 -20.61 -7.29
C GLY A 546 6.67 -19.81 -6.89
N GLY A 547 5.49 -20.29 -7.28
CA GLY A 547 4.29 -19.47 -7.36
C GLY A 547 4.28 -18.59 -8.61
N ALA A 548 3.18 -17.91 -8.84
CA ALA A 548 2.98 -16.94 -9.91
C ALA A 548 1.85 -16.01 -9.51
N ASP A 549 1.86 -14.78 -10.03
CA ASP A 549 0.83 -13.75 -9.77
C ASP A 549 0.62 -13.52 -8.26
N VAL A 550 1.73 -13.48 -7.51
CA VAL A 550 1.77 -13.14 -6.09
C VAL A 550 1.69 -11.63 -5.91
N HIS A 551 0.88 -11.16 -4.97
CA HIS A 551 0.71 -9.73 -4.64
C HIS A 551 0.88 -9.45 -3.15
N GLY A 552 1.34 -8.24 -2.85
CA GLY A 552 1.60 -7.78 -1.49
C GLY A 552 2.84 -8.42 -0.85
N ASP A 553 2.94 -8.27 0.48
CA ASP A 553 3.92 -8.96 1.30
C ASP A 553 3.46 -10.40 1.58
N PRO A 554 4.33 -11.43 1.49
CA PRO A 554 4.02 -12.74 2.05
C PRO A 554 3.95 -12.67 3.57
N VAL A 555 3.32 -13.67 4.19
CA VAL A 555 3.34 -13.84 5.64
C VAL A 555 3.94 -15.18 6.02
N ALA A 556 4.69 -15.20 7.11
CA ALA A 556 5.38 -16.36 7.62
C ALA A 556 5.00 -16.60 9.08
N ALA A 557 4.87 -17.87 9.46
CA ALA A 557 4.65 -18.29 10.82
C ALA A 557 5.43 -19.59 11.09
N THR A 558 5.66 -19.90 12.35
CA THR A 558 6.20 -21.19 12.79
C THR A 558 5.26 -21.75 13.84
N ASP A 559 4.93 -23.03 13.75
CA ASP A 559 4.08 -23.70 14.75
C ASP A 559 4.88 -24.05 16.03
N ALA A 560 4.20 -24.57 17.06
CA ALA A 560 4.86 -24.93 18.31
C ALA A 560 5.83 -26.12 18.18
N THR A 561 5.82 -26.84 17.04
CA THR A 561 6.74 -27.94 16.74
C THR A 561 8.02 -27.49 16.03
N GLY A 562 8.11 -26.22 15.62
CA GLY A 562 9.24 -25.69 14.85
C GLY A 562 9.12 -25.85 13.33
N ARG A 563 7.91 -26.13 12.82
CA ARG A 563 7.64 -26.24 11.39
C ARG A 563 7.31 -24.84 10.83
N GLY A 564 8.04 -24.43 9.81
CA GLY A 564 7.81 -23.15 9.10
C GLY A 564 6.68 -23.24 8.08
N TYR A 565 5.87 -22.17 8.01
CA TYR A 565 4.75 -21.98 7.10
C TYR A 565 4.87 -20.59 6.45
N VAL A 566 4.54 -20.50 5.16
CA VAL A 566 4.50 -19.24 4.40
C VAL A 566 3.24 -19.20 3.55
N PHE A 567 2.56 -18.06 3.52
CA PHE A 567 1.38 -17.82 2.69
C PHE A 567 1.56 -16.56 1.84
N ALA A 568 1.00 -16.59 0.63
CA ALA A 568 1.02 -15.45 -0.27
C ALA A 568 -0.31 -15.30 -1.02
N SER A 569 -0.70 -14.05 -1.25
CA SER A 569 -2.00 -13.67 -1.83
C SER A 569 -1.93 -13.62 -3.36
N THR A 570 -3.00 -14.04 -4.06
CA THR A 570 -3.11 -13.96 -5.53
C THR A 570 -4.55 -13.60 -5.96
N PRO A 571 -4.78 -13.06 -7.16
CA PRO A 571 -6.11 -12.77 -7.69
C PRO A 571 -7.01 -14.00 -7.89
N THR A 572 -6.54 -15.22 -7.60
CA THR A 572 -7.28 -16.48 -7.79
C THR A 572 -7.41 -17.36 -6.54
N THR A 573 -6.46 -17.31 -5.61
CA THR A 573 -6.47 -18.07 -4.34
C THR A 573 -5.36 -17.57 -3.38
N VAL A 574 -5.25 -18.16 -2.19
CA VAL A 574 -4.03 -18.06 -1.37
C VAL A 574 -3.12 -19.25 -1.69
N LEU A 575 -1.83 -19.00 -1.91
CA LEU A 575 -0.80 -20.02 -2.04
C LEU A 575 -0.15 -20.28 -0.68
N ALA A 576 0.19 -21.54 -0.39
CA ALA A 576 0.91 -21.94 0.80
C ALA A 576 2.20 -22.70 0.47
N TRP A 577 3.21 -22.52 1.32
CA TRP A 577 4.41 -23.34 1.41
C TRP A 577 4.57 -23.77 2.87
N ALA A 578 4.97 -25.00 3.10
CA ALA A 578 5.22 -25.51 4.45
C ALA A 578 6.44 -26.42 4.47
N ALA A 579 7.15 -26.43 5.60
CA ALA A 579 8.19 -27.42 5.85
C ALA A 579 7.56 -28.80 6.13
N GLN A 580 8.14 -29.85 5.56
CA GLN A 580 7.65 -31.23 5.77
C GLN A 580 7.99 -31.76 7.18
N ARG A 581 9.03 -31.18 7.80
CA ARG A 581 9.51 -31.47 9.16
C ARG A 581 10.01 -30.18 9.83
N PRO A 582 10.06 -30.10 11.17
CA PRO A 582 10.68 -28.98 11.88
C PRO A 582 12.10 -28.67 11.37
N GLY A 583 12.41 -27.37 11.20
CA GLY A 583 13.69 -26.90 10.65
C GLY A 583 14.03 -27.40 9.23
N GLY A 584 13.07 -28.00 8.51
CA GLY A 584 13.21 -28.42 7.12
C GLY A 584 12.97 -27.28 6.12
N PRO A 585 13.39 -27.44 4.85
CA PRO A 585 13.13 -26.45 3.80
C PRO A 585 11.64 -26.33 3.51
N LEU A 586 11.22 -25.15 3.06
CA LEU A 586 9.85 -24.89 2.64
C LEU A 586 9.53 -25.63 1.33
N THR A 587 8.36 -26.27 1.26
CA THR A 587 7.86 -26.98 0.08
C THR A 587 6.52 -26.41 -0.38
N GLY A 588 6.34 -26.25 -1.69
CA GLY A 588 5.18 -25.61 -2.32
C GLY A 588 5.54 -25.11 -3.73
N PRO A 589 4.71 -24.24 -4.35
CA PRO A 589 3.43 -23.74 -3.86
C PRO A 589 2.34 -24.83 -3.85
N VAL A 590 1.46 -24.77 -2.86
CA VAL A 590 0.17 -25.47 -2.85
C VAL A 590 -0.95 -24.45 -2.97
N ARG A 591 -1.94 -24.71 -3.84
CA ARG A 591 -3.19 -23.94 -3.87
C ARG A 591 -4.05 -24.36 -2.68
N THR A 592 -4.30 -23.45 -1.75
CA THR A 592 -4.97 -23.78 -0.48
C THR A 592 -6.46 -24.09 -0.62
N GLY A 593 -7.08 -23.74 -1.75
CA GLY A 593 -8.53 -23.78 -1.92
C GLY A 593 -9.27 -22.62 -1.24
N LEU A 594 -8.54 -21.71 -0.57
CA LEU A 594 -9.14 -20.47 -0.07
C LEU A 594 -9.60 -19.57 -1.24
N PRO A 595 -10.68 -18.78 -1.05
CA PRO A 595 -11.17 -17.85 -2.05
C PRO A 595 -10.10 -16.85 -2.54
N PRO A 596 -10.25 -16.29 -3.75
CA PRO A 596 -9.40 -15.21 -4.25
C PRO A 596 -9.24 -14.07 -3.24
N THR A 597 -8.01 -13.62 -3.02
CA THR A 597 -7.74 -12.40 -2.25
C THR A 597 -6.34 -11.89 -2.56
N THR A 598 -6.21 -10.57 -2.66
CA THR A 598 -4.93 -9.87 -2.60
C THR A 598 -4.90 -8.84 -1.48
N LEU A 599 -5.77 -8.99 -0.47
CA LEU A 599 -5.74 -8.20 0.75
C LEU A 599 -4.64 -8.76 1.67
N ALA A 600 -4.14 -7.92 2.59
CA ALA A 600 -3.13 -8.32 3.55
C ALA A 600 -3.57 -9.56 4.35
N LEU A 601 -2.66 -10.51 4.46
CA LEU A 601 -2.76 -11.70 5.31
C LEU A 601 -2.07 -11.42 6.65
N SER A 602 -2.29 -12.27 7.64
CA SER A 602 -1.41 -12.45 8.79
C SER A 602 -1.43 -13.91 9.22
N ALA A 603 -0.37 -14.39 9.87
CA ALA A 603 -0.29 -15.76 10.35
C ALA A 603 0.40 -15.84 11.72
N ASN A 604 -0.09 -16.73 12.56
CA ASN A 604 0.49 -17.04 13.88
C ASN A 604 0.32 -18.53 14.20
N ALA A 605 1.03 -19.05 15.21
CA ALA A 605 0.82 -20.40 15.69
C ALA A 605 -0.65 -20.61 16.12
N ALA A 606 -1.23 -21.76 15.77
CA ALA A 606 -2.62 -22.06 16.09
C ALA A 606 -2.83 -22.22 17.62
N PRO A 607 -4.04 -21.95 18.16
CA PRO A 607 -4.29 -22.05 19.61
C PRO A 607 -3.98 -23.41 20.24
N GLY A 608 -4.06 -24.49 19.45
CA GLY A 608 -3.75 -25.86 19.90
C GLY A 608 -2.29 -26.26 19.76
N GLY A 609 -1.39 -25.34 19.37
CA GLY A 609 0.04 -25.60 19.14
C GLY A 609 0.37 -26.34 17.83
N GLU A 610 -0.51 -27.23 17.36
CA GLU A 610 -0.36 -27.89 16.06
C GLU A 610 -0.73 -26.95 14.91
N GLY A 611 0.25 -26.64 14.05
CA GLY A 611 0.05 -25.82 12.86
C GLY A 611 -0.17 -24.32 13.13
N VAL A 612 -0.74 -23.65 12.14
CA VAL A 612 -0.84 -22.18 12.09
C VAL A 612 -2.25 -21.72 11.73
N ARG A 613 -2.61 -20.55 12.26
CA ARG A 613 -3.83 -19.82 11.91
C ARG A 613 -3.49 -18.68 10.97
N LEU A 614 -4.24 -18.58 9.88
CA LEU A 614 -4.19 -17.50 8.90
C LEU A 614 -5.40 -16.58 9.08
N TRP A 615 -5.18 -15.27 9.20
CA TRP A 615 -6.25 -14.26 9.22
C TRP A 615 -6.22 -13.40 7.96
N PHE A 616 -7.38 -12.98 7.49
CA PHE A 616 -7.53 -12.13 6.32
C PHE A 616 -8.92 -11.48 6.26
N ARG A 617 -9.08 -10.54 5.33
CA ARG A 617 -10.39 -9.97 4.98
C ARG A 617 -10.93 -10.57 3.69
N LYS A 618 -12.24 -10.74 3.63
CA LYS A 618 -13.00 -11.04 2.41
C LYS A 618 -13.01 -9.82 1.48
N PRO A 619 -12.64 -9.95 0.19
CA PRO A 619 -12.78 -8.86 -0.77
C PRO A 619 -14.21 -8.31 -0.84
N ALA A 620 -14.36 -7.04 -1.20
CA ALA A 620 -15.61 -6.30 -1.42
C ALA A 620 -16.62 -6.19 -0.25
N SER A 621 -16.50 -6.94 0.84
CA SER A 621 -17.30 -6.72 2.08
C SER A 621 -16.44 -6.53 3.32
N ASN A 622 -15.17 -6.92 3.27
CA ASN A 622 -14.18 -6.79 4.34
C ASN A 622 -14.50 -7.55 5.64
N ASP A 623 -15.44 -8.51 5.57
CA ASP A 623 -15.72 -9.46 6.65
C ASP A 623 -14.43 -10.19 7.06
N LEU A 624 -14.23 -10.34 8.37
CA LEU A 624 -13.04 -10.96 8.93
C LEU A 624 -13.12 -12.48 8.75
N ARG A 625 -12.02 -13.10 8.31
CA ARG A 625 -11.93 -14.53 8.05
C ARG A 625 -10.69 -15.15 8.69
N THR A 626 -10.81 -16.42 9.03
CA THR A 626 -9.74 -17.24 9.60
C THR A 626 -9.73 -18.63 8.96
N ALA A 627 -8.56 -19.23 8.84
CA ALA A 627 -8.38 -20.62 8.43
C ALA A 627 -7.20 -21.25 9.18
N ASP A 628 -7.35 -22.50 9.61
CA ASP A 628 -6.29 -23.25 10.30
C ASP A 628 -5.61 -24.22 9.33
N PHE A 629 -4.29 -24.35 9.41
CA PHE A 629 -3.45 -25.12 8.50
C PHE A 629 -2.51 -26.09 9.24
N SER A 630 -2.45 -27.34 8.76
CA SER A 630 -1.43 -28.32 9.15
C SER A 630 -0.71 -28.80 7.88
N GLY A 631 0.61 -28.63 7.84
CA GLY A 631 1.35 -28.58 6.57
C GLY A 631 0.79 -27.51 5.61
N ALA A 632 0.88 -27.74 4.30
CA ALA A 632 0.38 -26.79 3.31
C ALA A 632 -1.15 -26.88 3.04
N GLY A 633 -1.88 -27.70 3.81
CA GLY A 633 -3.31 -27.97 3.65
C GLY A 633 -4.17 -27.41 4.79
N LEU A 634 -5.45 -27.17 4.51
CA LEU A 634 -6.43 -26.75 5.51
C LEU A 634 -6.65 -27.85 6.54
N ALA A 635 -6.41 -27.56 7.82
CA ALA A 635 -6.75 -28.42 8.95
C ALA A 635 -8.23 -28.29 9.33
N SER A 636 -8.87 -27.15 9.03
CA SER A 636 -10.32 -27.00 9.13
C SER A 636 -10.88 -26.03 8.08
N PRO A 637 -12.20 -26.09 7.76
CA PRO A 637 -12.81 -25.16 6.83
C PRO A 637 -12.65 -23.70 7.27
N MET A 638 -12.43 -22.82 6.29
CA MET A 638 -12.39 -21.36 6.48
C MET A 638 -13.65 -20.87 7.20
N ARG A 639 -13.48 -20.03 8.22
CA ARG A 639 -14.57 -19.45 9.01
C ARG A 639 -14.63 -17.94 8.79
N GLU A 640 -15.85 -17.40 8.73
CA GLU A 640 -16.13 -15.96 8.74
C GLU A 640 -16.52 -15.57 10.18
N LEU A 641 -15.88 -14.55 10.75
CA LEU A 641 -16.14 -14.15 12.13
C LEU A 641 -17.39 -13.26 12.19
N ALA A 642 -18.42 -13.76 12.87
CA ALA A 642 -19.66 -13.02 13.09
C ALA A 642 -19.39 -11.71 13.85
N GLY A 643 -20.06 -10.62 13.45
CA GLY A 643 -19.95 -9.33 14.12
C GLY A 643 -18.60 -8.63 13.99
N GLY A 644 -17.81 -8.91 12.94
CA GLY A 644 -16.58 -8.19 12.65
C GLY A 644 -16.78 -6.69 12.37
N VAL A 645 -15.72 -5.90 12.53
CA VAL A 645 -15.71 -4.47 12.23
C VAL A 645 -15.35 -4.22 10.76
N ALA A 646 -16.25 -3.56 10.04
CA ALA A 646 -16.02 -3.07 8.69
C ALA A 646 -14.84 -2.09 8.66
N GLY A 647 -14.03 -2.14 7.60
CA GLY A 647 -12.76 -1.44 7.47
C GLY A 647 -11.90 -2.14 6.42
N PHE A 648 -10.58 -1.90 6.42
CA PHE A 648 -9.67 -2.50 5.44
C PHE A 648 -8.32 -2.83 6.11
N GLY A 649 -7.31 -3.19 5.31
CA GLY A 649 -5.98 -3.52 5.81
C GLY A 649 -5.91 -4.83 6.61
N PRO A 650 -4.75 -5.08 7.27
CA PRO A 650 -4.48 -6.32 7.98
C PRO A 650 -5.47 -6.63 9.11
N VAL A 651 -5.61 -7.92 9.40
CA VAL A 651 -6.25 -8.45 10.60
C VAL A 651 -5.13 -9.00 11.46
N SER A 652 -5.00 -8.55 12.70
CA SER A 652 -4.04 -9.14 13.65
C SER A 652 -4.81 -9.91 14.72
N GLY A 653 -4.29 -11.08 15.11
CA GLY A 653 -4.98 -11.97 16.03
C GLY A 653 -4.02 -12.86 16.79
N SER A 654 -3.96 -12.72 18.11
CA SER A 654 -3.31 -13.68 18.99
C SER A 654 -4.26 -14.80 19.36
N ALA A 655 -3.74 -16.02 19.35
CA ALA A 655 -4.38 -17.14 20.02
C ALA A 655 -3.89 -17.21 21.47
N GLY A 656 -4.83 -17.16 22.42
CA GLY A 656 -4.55 -17.51 23.80
C GLY A 656 -4.21 -19.00 23.93
N GLY A 657 -3.09 -19.32 24.58
CA GLY A 657 -2.66 -20.68 24.89
C GLY A 657 -2.79 -20.99 26.38
N THR A 658 -2.99 -22.26 26.72
CA THR A 658 -2.80 -22.72 28.10
C THR A 658 -1.32 -22.66 28.46
N VAL A 659 -0.96 -21.89 29.49
CA VAL A 659 0.43 -21.85 30.00
C VAL A 659 0.71 -23.13 30.79
N GLY A 660 1.01 -24.21 30.08
CA GLY A 660 1.47 -25.49 30.63
C GLY A 660 2.92 -25.42 31.09
N GLY A 661 3.22 -24.57 32.09
CA GLY A 661 4.56 -24.39 32.65
C GLY A 661 4.77 -25.20 33.93
N SER A 662 5.31 -26.41 33.81
CA SER A 662 5.62 -27.28 34.95
C SER A 662 6.88 -26.83 35.72
N VAL A 663 6.78 -25.76 36.52
CA VAL A 663 7.79 -25.40 37.53
C VAL A 663 7.13 -24.90 38.83
N GLY A 664 6.87 -25.82 39.76
CA GLY A 664 6.81 -25.57 41.21
C GLY A 664 5.71 -24.65 41.81
N GLY A 665 4.95 -23.92 41.01
CA GLY A 665 3.85 -23.06 41.50
C GLY A 665 2.50 -23.80 41.66
N PRO A 666 1.61 -23.33 42.55
CA PRO A 666 0.28 -23.93 42.70
C PRO A 666 -0.53 -23.85 41.39
N ALA A 667 -1.18 -24.95 41.04
CA ALA A 667 -1.85 -25.13 39.75
C ALA A 667 -3.13 -24.27 39.62
N GLY A 668 -2.96 -23.02 39.19
CA GLY A 668 -4.02 -22.18 38.65
C GLY A 668 -3.76 -21.89 37.17
N SER A 669 -4.44 -22.61 36.27
CA SER A 669 -4.39 -22.28 34.83
C SER A 669 -5.18 -21.00 34.57
N ALA A 670 -4.51 -19.85 34.60
CA ALA A 670 -5.06 -18.62 34.05
C ALA A 670 -5.21 -18.81 32.53
N ASP A 671 -6.45 -18.98 32.06
CA ASP A 671 -6.78 -19.18 30.66
C ASP A 671 -6.67 -17.83 29.95
N VAL A 672 -5.46 -17.47 29.50
CA VAL A 672 -5.18 -16.16 28.91
C VAL A 672 -5.93 -16.06 27.58
N GLY A 673 -6.93 -15.17 27.50
CA GLY A 673 -7.67 -14.90 26.28
C GLY A 673 -6.77 -14.36 25.16
N GLY A 674 -7.09 -14.71 23.91
CA GLY A 674 -6.47 -14.06 22.75
C GLY A 674 -7.07 -12.67 22.51
N MET A 675 -6.46 -11.89 21.61
CA MET A 675 -6.93 -10.58 21.19
C MET A 675 -7.01 -10.51 19.66
N LEU A 676 -8.02 -9.80 19.15
CA LEU A 676 -8.14 -9.37 17.76
C LEU A 676 -7.90 -7.87 17.66
N ALA A 677 -7.27 -7.44 16.57
CA ALA A 677 -7.05 -6.04 16.25
C ALA A 677 -7.21 -5.77 14.75
N VAL A 678 -7.98 -4.75 14.40
CA VAL A 678 -8.25 -4.36 13.00
C VAL A 678 -8.37 -2.84 12.84
N ARG A 679 -8.17 -2.34 11.62
CA ARG A 679 -8.56 -0.97 11.23
C ARG A 679 -10.07 -0.91 10.98
N SER A 680 -10.76 0.06 11.56
CA SER A 680 -12.19 0.31 11.25
C SER A 680 -12.37 1.11 9.95
N ARG A 681 -13.62 1.24 9.49
CA ARG A 681 -14.01 2.12 8.39
C ARG A 681 -13.64 3.59 8.62
N THR A 682 -13.66 4.05 9.88
CA THR A 682 -13.24 5.41 10.25
C THR A 682 -11.74 5.56 10.44
N GLY A 683 -10.95 4.48 10.27
CA GLY A 683 -9.49 4.50 10.34
C GLY A 683 -8.92 4.30 11.74
N VAL A 684 -9.78 4.19 12.75
CA VAL A 684 -9.37 3.96 14.14
C VAL A 684 -9.04 2.48 14.39
N LEU A 685 -8.23 2.23 15.42
CA LEU A 685 -8.00 0.89 15.93
C LEU A 685 -9.30 0.35 16.56
N ALA A 686 -9.69 -0.86 16.17
CA ALA A 686 -10.74 -1.64 16.82
C ALA A 686 -10.14 -2.92 17.37
N THR A 687 -10.41 -3.22 18.65
CA THR A 687 -9.89 -4.40 19.36
C THR A 687 -11.04 -5.21 19.96
N ALA A 688 -10.85 -6.53 20.11
CA ALA A 688 -11.80 -7.41 20.79
C ALA A 688 -11.10 -8.63 21.40
N PRO A 689 -11.57 -9.16 22.54
CA PRO A 689 -11.09 -10.44 23.04
C PRO A 689 -11.53 -11.59 22.12
N LEU A 690 -10.63 -12.55 21.88
CA LEU A 690 -10.87 -13.76 21.12
C LEU A 690 -11.36 -14.87 22.05
N GLY A 691 -12.68 -14.89 22.30
CA GLY A 691 -13.32 -15.90 23.15
C GLY A 691 -13.32 -17.31 22.55
N ARG A 692 -13.29 -18.33 23.42
CA ARG A 692 -13.60 -19.72 23.03
C ARG A 692 -15.12 -19.87 22.83
N GLY A 693 -15.55 -20.63 21.81
CA GLY A 693 -16.94 -21.09 21.69
C GLY A 693 -17.88 -20.31 20.76
N GLY A 694 -17.38 -19.37 19.94
CA GLY A 694 -18.20 -18.74 18.88
C GLY A 694 -19.16 -17.64 19.35
N THR A 695 -18.97 -17.13 20.58
CA THR A 695 -19.57 -15.87 21.02
C THR A 695 -19.13 -14.72 20.11
N ARG A 696 -20.04 -13.80 19.82
CA ARG A 696 -19.76 -12.63 18.97
C ARG A 696 -18.77 -11.71 19.70
N PRO A 697 -17.62 -11.33 19.11
CA PRO A 697 -16.66 -10.43 19.74
C PRO A 697 -17.29 -9.06 20.02
N THR A 698 -17.12 -8.58 21.25
CA THR A 698 -17.47 -7.20 21.63
C THR A 698 -16.28 -6.30 21.30
N TRP A 699 -16.46 -5.42 20.32
CA TRP A 699 -15.39 -4.53 19.87
C TRP A 699 -15.31 -3.26 20.70
N ARG A 700 -14.12 -2.95 21.20
CA ARG A 700 -13.72 -1.62 21.68
C ARG A 700 -13.13 -0.85 20.49
N LEU A 701 -13.43 0.44 20.38
CA LEU A 701 -12.90 1.29 19.32
C LEU A 701 -12.18 2.49 19.92
N GLU A 702 -10.92 2.65 19.52
CA GLU A 702 -10.07 3.75 19.93
C GLU A 702 -10.43 5.05 19.20
N ARG A 703 -9.82 6.17 19.60
CA ARG A 703 -10.12 7.51 19.06
C ARG A 703 -8.95 8.17 18.33
N PHE A 704 -7.97 7.40 17.87
CA PHE A 704 -6.83 7.88 17.08
C PHE A 704 -6.72 7.15 15.74
N LEU A 705 -6.17 7.81 14.72
CA LEU A 705 -5.81 7.19 13.45
C LEU A 705 -4.41 6.58 13.57
N PHE A 706 -4.18 5.43 12.94
CA PHE A 706 -2.91 4.70 13.04
C PHE A 706 -2.32 4.32 11.68
N ALA A 707 -1.03 4.03 11.64
CA ALA A 707 -0.26 3.64 10.46
C ALA A 707 -0.14 2.11 10.33
N GLY A 708 -0.02 1.60 9.10
CA GLY A 708 0.25 0.18 8.84
C GLY A 708 -0.76 -0.79 9.49
N ALA A 709 -0.22 -1.88 10.04
CA ALA A 709 -0.93 -2.95 10.74
C ALA A 709 -0.87 -2.80 12.27
N PRO A 710 -1.94 -3.17 13.01
CA PRO A 710 -1.83 -3.38 14.45
C PRO A 710 -1.15 -4.73 14.75
N ASP A 711 -0.59 -4.87 15.95
CA ASP A 711 -0.01 -6.12 16.44
C ASP A 711 -0.76 -6.57 17.70
N ALA A 712 -1.40 -7.74 17.65
CA ALA A 712 -2.18 -8.29 18.75
C ALA A 712 -1.39 -9.43 19.42
N GLY A 713 -1.01 -9.23 20.68
CA GLY A 713 -0.39 -10.24 21.54
C GLY A 713 -1.36 -10.79 22.58
N THR A 714 -0.87 -11.59 23.53
CA THR A 714 -1.67 -12.10 24.66
C THR A 714 -1.94 -11.03 25.72
N ASP A 715 -1.07 -10.01 25.81
CA ASP A 715 -1.15 -8.98 26.86
C ASP A 715 -1.99 -7.77 26.45
N GLY A 716 -2.34 -7.68 25.17
CA GLY A 716 -2.95 -6.50 24.57
C GLY A 716 -2.55 -6.30 23.11
N VAL A 717 -2.85 -5.11 22.60
CA VAL A 717 -2.69 -4.70 21.21
C VAL A 717 -1.83 -3.46 21.13
N ALA A 718 -0.88 -3.45 20.19
CA ALA A 718 -0.07 -2.29 19.84
C ALA A 718 -0.49 -1.70 18.48
N ALA A 719 -0.40 -0.36 18.35
CA ALA A 719 -0.50 0.33 17.07
C ALA A 719 0.35 1.61 17.07
N ILE A 720 0.88 2.01 15.92
CA ILE A 720 1.61 3.29 15.76
C ILE A 720 0.64 4.36 15.27
N GLY A 721 0.41 5.41 16.05
CA GLY A 721 -0.45 6.53 15.67
C GLY A 721 0.11 7.34 14.50
N LEU A 722 -0.73 8.11 13.79
CA LEU A 722 -0.24 9.04 12.75
C LEU A 722 0.62 10.18 13.34
N ASN A 723 0.64 10.33 14.67
CA ASN A 723 1.54 11.19 15.43
C ASN A 723 2.94 10.55 15.70
N GLY A 724 3.22 9.35 15.17
CA GLY A 724 4.47 8.62 15.35
C GLY A 724 4.62 7.91 16.72
N ARG A 725 3.59 7.94 17.57
CA ARG A 725 3.64 7.37 18.93
C ARG A 725 3.16 5.92 18.94
N LEU A 726 3.71 5.13 19.86
CA LEU A 726 3.20 3.80 20.18
C LEU A 726 1.98 3.92 21.11
N HIS A 727 0.85 3.37 20.67
CA HIS A 727 -0.37 3.19 21.45
C HIS A 727 -0.48 1.73 21.90
N TRP A 728 -0.98 1.53 23.12
CA TRP A 728 -1.12 0.21 23.74
C TRP A 728 -2.50 0.06 24.41
N THR A 729 -3.31 -0.87 23.89
CA THR A 729 -4.59 -1.27 24.49
C THR A 729 -4.37 -2.60 25.21
N PRO A 730 -4.32 -2.65 26.56
CA PRO A 730 -4.13 -3.91 27.28
C PRO A 730 -5.29 -4.87 27.05
N ALA A 731 -5.04 -6.18 27.18
CA ALA A 731 -6.09 -7.18 27.25
C ALA A 731 -6.85 -7.01 28.58
N ASP A 732 -8.19 -7.10 28.51
CA ASP A 732 -9.04 -7.24 29.70
C ASP A 732 -8.68 -8.58 30.38
N ARG A 733 -8.30 -8.55 31.66
CA ARG A 733 -7.91 -9.72 32.47
C ARG A 733 -9.07 -10.26 33.30
#